data_AF-A0A357LBV8-F1
#
_entry.id   AF-A0A357LBV8-F1
#
_cell.length_a   1.000
_cell.length_b   1.000
_cell.length_c   1.000
_cell.angle_alpha   90.00
_cell.angle_beta   90.00
_cell.angle_gamma   90.00
#
_symmetry.space_group_name_H-M   'P 1'
#
loop_
_entity.id
_entity.type
_entity.pdbx_description
1 polymer ?
#
loop_
_entity_poly.entity_id
_entity_poly.type
_entity_poly.pdbx_seq_one_letter_code
_entity_poly.pdbx_strand_id
1 'polypeptide(L)'
;MNFHRLSAAALLSVALSPSLSASAQQLAFPTAEGFGRFAKGGRGGDVYIVSNLNDSGPGSLRACAEATGPRTCVFAVSGEIRTQSRIRVRSGFLTIAGQTAPGGVVLTNRGTPNVNSPLDIQADHVIVRHIRIRPGPSPTVSDNVDAILIDGEDIIVDHSSFSWGTDETFNIVGNGGSSAGGPVANSRNITIQWSMIYESLRNSTHSASNHSRSTYLGYGAQDISFHHNLIAHSQRRNPNLGTVGQLDWVNNVVYNAQQYFGELYNRHGTSNVNWVGSVAIVGPDTLKQRDRNAVNIFLNDGVATHNLYVNDNLDMNRTASSQDQRLIVDPKDWTYISASPVGTGQLSLSAAAITSPQQAYKDVLAFAGATKPARDAADNRVATEVRNCGGGIIDDPSQRGGWPTFANAAAPADADRDGMADSWETARGLSASNAADRNGDLDGDGYTNLEEYLNELAGDNAGPQTGRGAGLDPDPTCGFALGGGAKLEIKSFTATPAAVAPGGTVTLTYSAGANSCKRSWPSTLPASQTSGTEVVVISETTQFDLICTQSGQDDWIARTVFVTPTGAVPKPVVSLTSDKSSYALNEPVTLTWVVDGVRASTAGECRASGGWSGIKTVIGKETFPAKFGGDYQLLCTGPGGSGVQKVAITVSGGSPAPPPSGGPAPSAPSVSIRAAAGAVNEGNSGSTPFNFTVTRTGSATAAGSVRYAVSGSTRVFASASDFTGGAFPSGVLNFAANETSKTLTINVSGDNVDEGDEAFVVQLSLPSGLSIAAPANASAEIINDDAPPPAPTPPSTKPVAGTIKITAAAEHVRANPGGSRIGVQWKGATGSIVKGPVKQDAINWLQVNFDSGPDGWVREQAIGPAQP
;
A
#
# COMPACT_ATOMS: atom_id res chain seq x y z
N MET A 1 21.43 -76.52 -34.15
CA MET A 1 21.23 -75.41 -35.11
C MET A 1 20.87 -74.19 -34.29
N ASN A 2 21.84 -73.28 -34.14
CA ASN A 2 21.78 -72.11 -33.26
C ASN A 2 21.07 -70.95 -33.97
N PHE A 3 20.05 -70.37 -33.35
CA PHE A 3 19.51 -69.08 -33.73
C PHE A 3 19.72 -68.07 -32.59
N HIS A 4 20.47 -67.01 -32.91
CA HIS A 4 20.80 -65.89 -32.06
C HIS A 4 19.59 -64.98 -31.80
N ARG A 5 19.48 -64.49 -30.57
CA ARG A 5 18.63 -63.37 -30.18
C ARG A 5 19.32 -62.07 -30.60
N LEU A 6 18.63 -61.23 -31.37
CA LEU A 6 19.02 -59.85 -31.67
C LEU A 6 18.08 -58.90 -30.92
N SER A 7 18.67 -58.10 -30.04
CA SER A 7 18.01 -57.01 -29.31
C SER A 7 17.84 -55.80 -30.24
N ALA A 8 16.62 -55.25 -30.30
CA ALA A 8 16.34 -53.98 -30.97
C ALA A 8 16.46 -52.83 -29.97
N ALA A 9 17.42 -51.94 -30.18
CA ALA A 9 17.52 -50.66 -29.49
C ALA A 9 16.75 -49.60 -30.30
N ALA A 10 15.70 -49.03 -29.73
CA ALA A 10 14.99 -47.88 -30.28
C ALA A 10 15.71 -46.59 -29.85
N LEU A 11 16.28 -45.86 -30.81
CA LEU A 11 16.76 -44.50 -30.60
C LEU A 11 15.55 -43.55 -30.52
N LEU A 12 15.30 -43.04 -29.31
CA LEU A 12 14.32 -41.98 -29.07
C LEU A 12 15.03 -40.63 -29.26
N SER A 13 14.82 -39.98 -30.40
CA SER A 13 15.23 -38.60 -30.62
C SER A 13 14.30 -37.67 -29.82
N VAL A 14 14.79 -37.19 -28.67
CA VAL A 14 14.15 -36.11 -27.90
C VAL A 14 14.39 -34.79 -28.64
N ALA A 15 13.35 -34.27 -29.28
CA ALA A 15 13.34 -32.87 -29.69
C ALA A 15 13.26 -32.03 -28.41
N LEU A 16 14.34 -31.31 -28.07
CA LEU A 16 14.26 -30.24 -27.08
C LEU A 16 13.40 -29.11 -27.68
N SER A 17 12.14 -29.06 -27.29
CA SER A 17 11.35 -27.84 -27.39
C SER A 17 11.98 -26.81 -26.45
N PRO A 18 12.34 -25.60 -26.90
CA PRO A 18 12.77 -24.56 -25.98
C PRO A 18 11.60 -24.25 -25.04
N SER A 19 11.79 -24.54 -23.76
CA SER A 19 10.96 -24.03 -22.69
C SER A 19 11.10 -22.51 -22.68
N LEU A 20 10.14 -21.82 -23.30
CA LEU A 20 9.95 -20.38 -23.12
C LEU A 20 9.61 -20.17 -21.64
N SER A 21 10.59 -19.72 -20.85
CA SER A 21 10.30 -19.13 -19.55
C SER A 21 9.41 -17.91 -19.80
N ALA A 22 8.13 -18.00 -19.46
CA ALA A 22 7.24 -16.86 -19.49
C ALA A 22 7.70 -15.88 -18.41
N SER A 23 8.30 -14.76 -18.81
CA SER A 23 8.52 -13.62 -17.92
C SER A 23 7.16 -13.11 -17.44
N ALA A 24 7.00 -12.89 -16.14
CA ALA A 24 5.78 -12.32 -15.57
C ALA A 24 5.55 -10.91 -16.15
N GLN A 25 4.29 -10.54 -16.40
CA GLN A 25 3.96 -9.24 -16.96
C GLN A 25 4.35 -8.11 -15.99
N GLN A 26 5.11 -7.12 -16.46
CA GLN A 26 5.57 -5.98 -15.65
C GLN A 26 4.38 -5.15 -15.14
N LEU A 27 4.37 -4.84 -13.84
CA LEU A 27 3.40 -3.92 -13.27
C LEU A 27 3.62 -2.48 -13.77
N ALA A 28 2.60 -1.63 -13.61
CA ALA A 28 2.65 -0.21 -13.93
C ALA A 28 3.68 0.51 -13.04
N PHE A 29 3.73 0.11 -11.76
CA PHE A 29 4.70 0.49 -10.74
C PHE A 29 4.64 -0.57 -9.62
N PRO A 30 5.64 -0.67 -8.71
CA PRO A 30 5.78 -1.81 -7.80
C PRO A 30 4.57 -2.08 -6.89
N THR A 31 3.80 -1.04 -6.55
CA THR A 31 2.62 -1.12 -5.66
C THR A 31 1.28 -1.09 -6.42
N ALA A 32 1.31 -1.26 -7.74
CA ALA A 32 0.10 -1.26 -8.58
C ALA A 32 -0.70 -2.56 -8.37
N GLU A 33 -1.98 -2.42 -8.07
CA GLU A 33 -2.90 -3.54 -7.79
C GLU A 33 -4.17 -3.44 -8.66
N GLY A 34 -5.03 -4.46 -8.60
CA GLY A 34 -6.28 -4.48 -9.34
C GLY A 34 -6.13 -4.71 -10.85
N PHE A 35 -7.20 -4.53 -11.61
CA PHE A 35 -7.23 -4.88 -13.04
C PHE A 35 -6.33 -3.98 -13.92
N GLY A 36 -6.18 -2.69 -13.58
CA GLY A 36 -5.34 -1.75 -14.32
C GLY A 36 -3.84 -1.82 -13.98
N ARG A 37 -3.41 -2.76 -13.12
CA ARG A 37 -2.03 -2.84 -12.62
C ARG A 37 -0.97 -3.07 -13.69
N PHE A 38 -1.34 -3.46 -14.90
CA PHE A 38 -0.43 -3.70 -16.02
C PHE A 38 -0.42 -2.57 -17.07
N ALA A 39 -1.02 -1.42 -16.75
CA ALA A 39 -0.88 -0.21 -17.56
C ALA A 39 0.60 0.08 -17.82
N LYS A 40 1.00 0.24 -19.08
CA LYS A 40 2.40 0.51 -19.43
C LYS A 40 2.81 1.96 -19.23
N GLY A 41 1.85 2.88 -19.27
CA GLY A 41 2.12 4.32 -19.25
C GLY A 41 3.13 4.72 -20.34
N GLY A 42 3.97 5.69 -20.02
CA GLY A 42 5.01 6.23 -20.89
C GLY A 42 6.32 5.44 -20.94
N ARG A 43 6.37 4.20 -20.43
CA ARG A 43 7.60 3.38 -20.34
C ARG A 43 8.39 3.35 -21.64
N GLY A 44 9.70 3.62 -21.56
CA GLY A 44 10.61 3.62 -22.71
C GLY A 44 10.40 4.76 -23.70
N GLY A 45 9.56 5.74 -23.36
CA GLY A 45 9.12 6.80 -24.25
C GLY A 45 9.91 8.11 -24.17
N ASP A 46 9.28 9.15 -24.70
CA ASP A 46 9.76 10.53 -24.63
C ASP A 46 9.38 11.19 -23.31
N VAL A 47 10.19 12.15 -22.87
CA VAL A 47 9.91 12.95 -21.69
C VAL A 47 9.53 14.37 -22.08
N TYR A 48 8.42 14.82 -21.54
CA TYR A 48 7.94 16.18 -21.69
C TYR A 48 8.02 16.89 -20.34
N ILE A 49 8.98 17.80 -20.25
CA ILE A 49 9.09 18.69 -19.09
C ILE A 49 7.99 19.76 -19.16
N VAL A 50 7.00 19.63 -18.29
CA VAL A 50 5.99 20.67 -18.01
C VAL A 50 6.69 21.79 -17.25
N SER A 51 7.01 22.86 -17.97
CA SER A 51 7.84 23.98 -17.51
C SER A 51 7.04 25.28 -17.29
N ASN A 52 5.74 25.26 -17.56
CA ASN A 52 4.86 26.40 -17.30
C ASN A 52 3.42 25.95 -16.99
N LEU A 53 2.65 26.86 -16.39
CA LEU A 53 1.26 26.64 -15.98
C LEU A 53 0.24 27.08 -17.06
N ASN A 54 0.69 27.36 -18.27
CA ASN A 54 -0.21 27.78 -19.35
C ASN A 54 -1.11 26.60 -19.76
N ASP A 55 -2.31 26.91 -20.23
CA ASP A 55 -3.25 25.89 -20.72
C ASP A 55 -2.71 25.11 -21.94
N SER A 56 -1.94 25.76 -22.81
CA SER A 56 -1.44 25.18 -24.06
C SER A 56 -0.10 25.81 -24.48
N GLY A 57 0.49 25.21 -25.53
CA GLY A 57 1.79 25.61 -26.08
C GLY A 57 2.96 24.79 -25.50
N PRO A 58 4.18 24.95 -26.04
CA PRO A 58 5.37 24.22 -25.58
C PRO A 58 5.58 24.34 -24.07
N GLY A 59 5.90 23.22 -23.42
CA GLY A 59 6.11 23.15 -21.97
C GLY A 59 4.85 23.16 -21.12
N SER A 60 3.65 23.15 -21.70
CA SER A 60 2.39 22.95 -20.97
C SER A 60 2.09 21.47 -20.74
N LEU A 61 1.26 21.15 -19.74
CA LEU A 61 0.74 19.79 -19.54
C LEU A 61 -0.01 19.30 -20.78
N ARG A 62 -0.80 20.15 -21.42
CA ARG A 62 -1.54 19.81 -22.64
C ARG A 62 -0.61 19.34 -23.77
N ALA A 63 0.51 20.02 -23.98
CA ALA A 63 1.47 19.64 -25.01
C ALA A 63 2.02 18.22 -24.79
N CYS A 64 2.19 17.78 -23.55
CA CYS A 64 2.54 16.39 -23.25
C CYS A 64 1.35 15.43 -23.41
N ALA A 65 0.24 15.73 -22.74
CA ALA A 65 -0.90 14.83 -22.64
C ALA A 65 -1.54 14.54 -24.01
N GLU A 66 -1.56 15.51 -24.92
CA GLU A 66 -2.15 15.38 -26.26
C GLU A 66 -1.13 14.95 -27.34
N ALA A 67 0.16 14.81 -27.00
CA ALA A 67 1.16 14.30 -27.93
C ALA A 67 0.93 12.81 -28.27
N THR A 68 1.60 12.32 -29.31
CA THR A 68 1.49 10.94 -29.79
C THR A 68 2.68 10.10 -29.35
N GLY A 69 2.46 8.79 -29.17
CA GLY A 69 3.51 7.82 -28.83
C GLY A 69 3.76 7.71 -27.31
N PRO A 70 4.59 6.73 -26.88
CA PRO A 70 4.94 6.54 -25.48
C PRO A 70 5.58 7.79 -24.89
N ARG A 71 5.03 8.32 -23.80
CA ARG A 71 5.51 9.57 -23.21
C ARG A 71 5.18 9.74 -21.74
N THR A 72 6.04 10.48 -21.04
CA THR A 72 5.90 10.81 -19.62
C THR A 72 5.90 12.32 -19.42
N CYS A 73 4.87 12.85 -18.76
CA CYS A 73 4.80 14.24 -18.33
C CYS A 73 5.45 14.39 -16.95
N VAL A 74 6.56 15.12 -16.89
CA VAL A 74 7.31 15.45 -15.66
C VAL A 74 7.17 16.96 -15.39
N PHE A 75 6.88 17.34 -14.16
CA PHE A 75 6.61 18.73 -13.77
C PHE A 75 7.85 19.40 -13.18
N ALA A 76 8.33 20.46 -13.83
CA ALA A 76 9.35 21.36 -13.29
C ALA A 76 8.75 22.64 -12.66
N VAL A 77 7.42 22.69 -12.54
CA VAL A 77 6.66 23.82 -11.97
C VAL A 77 5.59 23.32 -11.01
N SER A 78 5.03 24.23 -10.22
CA SER A 78 3.95 23.94 -9.28
C SER A 78 2.89 25.01 -9.31
N GLY A 79 1.66 24.60 -9.03
CA GLY A 79 0.52 25.51 -9.00
C GLY A 79 -0.65 25.11 -9.88
N GLU A 80 -1.45 26.11 -10.18
CA GLU A 80 -2.74 25.97 -10.85
C GLU A 80 -2.57 26.03 -12.36
N ILE A 81 -2.99 24.97 -13.06
CA ILE A 81 -3.16 24.95 -14.52
C ILE A 81 -4.63 25.19 -14.80
N ARG A 82 -4.96 26.41 -15.27
CA ARG A 82 -6.34 26.81 -15.59
C ARG A 82 -6.69 26.40 -17.02
N THR A 83 -7.49 25.36 -17.17
CA THR A 83 -7.83 24.85 -18.48
C THR A 83 -8.84 25.76 -19.19
N GLN A 84 -8.54 26.14 -20.43
CA GLN A 84 -9.43 26.93 -21.29
C GLN A 84 -10.38 26.05 -22.09
N SER A 85 -10.00 24.79 -22.27
CA SER A 85 -10.81 23.74 -22.87
C SER A 85 -10.38 22.39 -22.29
N ARG A 86 -11.13 21.33 -22.57
CA ARG A 86 -10.78 19.97 -22.15
C ARG A 86 -9.42 19.53 -22.71
N ILE A 87 -8.53 19.02 -21.86
CA ILE A 87 -7.32 18.29 -22.29
C ILE A 87 -7.74 16.89 -22.69
N ARG A 88 -7.52 16.52 -23.97
CA ARG A 88 -7.99 15.24 -24.52
C ARG A 88 -6.84 14.30 -24.85
N VAL A 89 -6.65 13.28 -24.02
CA VAL A 89 -5.64 12.23 -24.27
C VAL A 89 -6.21 11.25 -25.29
N ARG A 90 -5.82 11.39 -26.56
CA ARG A 90 -6.26 10.50 -27.66
C ARG A 90 -5.23 9.45 -28.07
N SER A 91 -4.02 9.54 -27.51
CA SER A 91 -2.93 8.61 -27.79
C SER A 91 -2.51 7.95 -26.48
N GLY A 92 -2.48 6.62 -26.48
CA GLY A 92 -2.16 5.81 -25.31
C GLY A 92 -0.69 5.88 -24.92
N PHE A 93 -0.28 5.01 -23.99
CA PHE A 93 1.09 4.95 -23.47
C PHE A 93 1.54 6.28 -22.85
N LEU A 94 0.77 6.75 -21.87
CA LEU A 94 0.98 8.04 -21.21
C LEU A 94 1.17 7.85 -19.71
N THR A 95 2.22 8.44 -19.15
CA THR A 95 2.33 8.65 -17.70
C THR A 95 2.22 10.14 -17.37
N ILE A 96 1.28 10.53 -16.51
CA ILE A 96 1.22 11.86 -15.89
C ILE A 96 1.75 11.75 -14.45
N ALA A 97 2.99 12.22 -14.22
CA ALA A 97 3.72 12.00 -12.97
C ALA A 97 3.67 13.21 -12.03
N GLY A 98 2.52 13.44 -11.38
CA GLY A 98 2.31 14.59 -10.49
C GLY A 98 3.25 14.68 -9.29
N GLN A 99 3.88 13.56 -8.86
CA GLN A 99 4.84 13.52 -7.76
C GLN A 99 6.14 14.29 -8.04
N THR A 100 6.39 14.61 -9.31
CA THR A 100 7.55 15.41 -9.72
C THR A 100 7.35 16.91 -9.51
N ALA A 101 6.10 17.39 -9.35
CA ALA A 101 5.81 18.79 -9.13
C ALA A 101 6.34 19.24 -7.75
N PRO A 102 7.31 20.17 -7.65
CA PRO A 102 8.05 20.45 -6.41
C PRO A 102 7.19 20.98 -5.24
N GLY A 103 6.06 21.60 -5.54
CA GLY A 103 5.03 22.10 -4.63
C GLY A 103 3.63 21.55 -4.89
N GLY A 104 3.48 20.62 -5.85
CA GLY A 104 2.20 20.04 -6.29
C GLY A 104 1.52 20.80 -7.44
N VAL A 105 0.59 20.12 -8.11
CA VAL A 105 -0.17 20.66 -9.26
C VAL A 105 -1.66 20.41 -9.12
N VAL A 106 -2.46 21.35 -9.63
CA VAL A 106 -3.92 21.24 -9.73
C VAL A 106 -4.44 21.71 -11.09
N LEU A 107 -5.38 20.98 -11.67
CA LEU A 107 -6.14 21.40 -12.85
C LEU A 107 -7.47 22.01 -12.40
N THR A 108 -7.84 23.17 -12.95
CA THR A 108 -9.10 23.87 -12.63
C THR A 108 -9.74 24.47 -13.87
N ASN A 109 -11.04 24.78 -13.79
CA ASN A 109 -11.75 25.63 -14.75
C ASN A 109 -11.97 27.04 -14.18
N ARG A 110 -11.32 27.36 -13.05
CA ARG A 110 -11.64 28.54 -12.25
C ARG A 110 -11.43 29.81 -13.05
N GLY A 111 -12.50 30.59 -13.20
CA GLY A 111 -12.45 31.87 -13.92
C GLY A 111 -12.18 31.74 -15.42
N THR A 112 -12.33 30.55 -15.99
CA THR A 112 -12.23 30.31 -17.43
C THR A 112 -13.63 30.14 -18.03
N PRO A 113 -13.83 30.35 -19.34
CA PRO A 113 -15.09 30.05 -20.02
C PRO A 113 -15.32 28.54 -20.21
N ASN A 114 -14.45 27.67 -19.69
CA ASN A 114 -14.54 26.22 -19.90
C ASN A 114 -15.70 25.63 -19.10
N VAL A 115 -16.66 25.06 -19.83
CA VAL A 115 -17.84 24.38 -19.28
C VAL A 115 -17.75 22.86 -19.38
N ASN A 116 -16.55 22.31 -19.64
CA ASN A 116 -16.31 20.88 -19.78
C ASN A 116 -15.28 20.38 -18.76
N SER A 117 -15.22 19.07 -18.56
CA SER A 117 -14.21 18.40 -17.73
C SER A 117 -12.76 18.83 -18.10
N PRO A 118 -11.88 19.11 -17.11
CA PRO A 118 -10.49 19.49 -17.37
C PRO A 118 -9.68 18.42 -18.10
N LEU A 119 -9.87 17.14 -17.75
CA LEU A 119 -9.13 16.01 -18.31
C LEU A 119 -10.07 14.92 -18.82
N ASP A 120 -9.82 14.45 -20.03
CA ASP A 120 -10.58 13.40 -20.71
C ASP A 120 -9.61 12.42 -21.36
N ILE A 121 -9.58 11.22 -20.82
CA ILE A 121 -8.73 10.12 -21.27
C ILE A 121 -9.53 9.27 -22.24
N GLN A 122 -9.13 9.25 -23.51
CA GLN A 122 -9.73 8.49 -24.60
C GLN A 122 -8.66 7.60 -25.26
N ALA A 123 -7.95 6.84 -24.45
CA ALA A 123 -6.77 6.10 -24.85
C ALA A 123 -6.39 5.00 -23.85
N ASP A 124 -5.58 4.04 -24.32
CA ASP A 124 -5.18 2.86 -23.54
C ASP A 124 -3.79 3.03 -22.90
N HIS A 125 -3.46 2.20 -21.91
CA HIS A 125 -2.16 2.18 -21.21
C HIS A 125 -1.80 3.56 -20.61
N VAL A 126 -2.66 4.08 -19.74
CA VAL A 126 -2.49 5.40 -19.11
C VAL A 126 -2.26 5.27 -17.61
N ILE A 127 -1.23 5.95 -17.09
CA ILE A 127 -0.91 6.06 -15.67
C ILE A 127 -1.08 7.51 -15.24
N VAL A 128 -1.86 7.77 -14.19
CA VAL A 128 -2.04 9.11 -13.61
C VAL A 128 -1.76 9.05 -12.12
N ARG A 129 -0.77 9.80 -11.63
CA ARG A 129 -0.36 9.78 -10.22
C ARG A 129 -0.23 11.17 -9.61
N HIS A 130 -0.62 11.32 -8.34
CA HIS A 130 -0.33 12.51 -7.51
C HIS A 130 -0.80 13.87 -8.05
N ILE A 131 -1.81 13.88 -8.92
CA ILE A 131 -2.42 15.13 -9.42
C ILE A 131 -3.71 15.46 -8.67
N ARG A 132 -4.11 16.74 -8.76
CA ARG A 132 -5.39 17.22 -8.26
C ARG A 132 -6.21 17.75 -9.42
N ILE A 133 -7.50 17.44 -9.47
CA ILE A 133 -8.41 18.04 -10.46
C ILE A 133 -9.64 18.59 -9.74
N ARG A 134 -9.82 19.90 -9.83
CA ARG A 134 -10.83 20.68 -9.11
C ARG A 134 -11.45 21.71 -10.03
N PRO A 135 -12.33 21.32 -10.96
CA PRO A 135 -12.92 22.25 -11.91
C PRO A 135 -13.69 23.38 -11.21
N GLY A 136 -14.41 23.06 -10.12
CA GLY A 136 -15.36 23.93 -9.45
C GLY A 136 -16.58 24.24 -10.31
N PRO A 137 -17.45 25.17 -9.88
CA PRO A 137 -18.56 25.58 -10.70
C PRO A 137 -18.07 26.14 -12.04
N SER A 138 -18.74 25.73 -13.12
CA SER A 138 -18.60 26.39 -14.41
C SER A 138 -19.09 27.85 -14.31
N PRO A 139 -18.60 28.76 -15.16
CA PRO A 139 -19.04 30.17 -15.16
C PRO A 139 -20.51 30.35 -15.58
N THR A 140 -21.10 29.34 -16.22
CA THR A 140 -22.49 29.29 -16.70
C THR A 140 -23.05 27.90 -16.46
N VAL A 141 -24.38 27.72 -16.62
CA VAL A 141 -25.01 26.41 -16.48
C VAL A 141 -24.36 25.38 -17.41
N SER A 142 -23.96 24.21 -16.89
CA SER A 142 -23.38 23.10 -17.63
C SER A 142 -23.61 21.75 -16.94
N ASP A 143 -23.96 20.77 -17.75
CA ASP A 143 -24.21 19.38 -17.36
C ASP A 143 -23.03 18.47 -17.76
N ASN A 144 -21.82 19.02 -17.89
CA ASN A 144 -20.65 18.29 -18.42
C ASN A 144 -19.34 18.61 -17.69
N VAL A 145 -19.40 19.21 -16.50
CA VAL A 145 -18.19 19.54 -15.73
C VAL A 145 -17.90 18.43 -14.73
N ASP A 146 -17.23 17.41 -15.25
CA ASP A 146 -16.62 16.38 -14.42
C ASP A 146 -15.21 16.80 -14.01
N ALA A 147 -14.63 16.19 -12.96
CA ALA A 147 -13.20 16.39 -12.73
C ALA A 147 -12.37 15.57 -13.75
N ILE A 148 -12.76 14.33 -14.01
CA ILE A 148 -12.09 13.45 -14.96
C ILE A 148 -13.07 12.53 -15.68
N LEU A 149 -12.81 12.32 -16.97
CA LEU A 149 -13.46 11.31 -17.81
C LEU A 149 -12.42 10.27 -18.25
N ILE A 150 -12.81 9.00 -18.22
CA ILE A 150 -11.98 7.87 -18.63
C ILE A 150 -12.76 6.98 -19.59
N ASP A 151 -12.22 6.79 -20.79
CA ASP A 151 -12.69 5.91 -21.85
C ASP A 151 -11.48 5.19 -22.48
N GLY A 152 -11.21 3.95 -22.08
CA GLY A 152 -10.04 3.20 -22.57
C GLY A 152 -9.71 1.95 -21.76
N GLU A 153 -8.62 1.29 -22.14
CA GLU A 153 -8.16 0.02 -21.55
C GLU A 153 -6.80 0.14 -20.84
N ASP A 154 -6.61 -0.66 -19.77
CA ASP A 154 -5.36 -0.74 -19.01
C ASP A 154 -4.95 0.64 -18.45
N ILE A 155 -5.77 1.16 -17.54
CA ILE A 155 -5.59 2.50 -16.97
C ILE A 155 -5.47 2.39 -15.45
N ILE A 156 -4.52 3.12 -14.87
CA ILE A 156 -4.39 3.23 -13.41
C ILE A 156 -4.32 4.68 -12.97
N VAL A 157 -5.20 5.03 -12.02
CA VAL A 157 -5.21 6.30 -11.31
C VAL A 157 -4.82 6.01 -9.86
N ASP A 158 -3.68 6.52 -9.44
CA ASP A 158 -3.12 6.28 -8.11
C ASP A 158 -2.85 7.59 -7.39
N HIS A 159 -3.11 7.65 -6.08
CA HIS A 159 -2.79 8.80 -5.24
C HIS A 159 -3.22 10.15 -5.83
N SER A 160 -4.44 10.26 -6.38
CA SER A 160 -4.92 11.51 -6.99
C SER A 160 -6.16 12.03 -6.27
N SER A 161 -6.40 13.34 -6.34
CA SER A 161 -7.52 13.99 -5.64
C SER A 161 -8.46 14.68 -6.62
N PHE A 162 -9.74 14.35 -6.52
CA PHE A 162 -10.81 14.83 -7.40
C PHE A 162 -11.90 15.46 -6.55
N SER A 163 -12.31 16.67 -6.89
CA SER A 163 -13.40 17.33 -6.16
C SER A 163 -14.08 18.39 -7.00
N TRP A 164 -15.24 18.84 -6.52
CA TRP A 164 -15.93 20.01 -7.04
C TRP A 164 -16.34 19.89 -8.52
N GLY A 165 -16.67 18.68 -8.98
CA GLY A 165 -17.45 18.50 -10.21
C GLY A 165 -18.87 19.05 -10.03
N THR A 166 -19.46 19.61 -11.08
CA THR A 166 -20.88 20.00 -11.09
C THR A 166 -21.78 18.94 -11.69
N ASP A 167 -21.23 18.06 -12.53
CA ASP A 167 -21.90 16.81 -12.93
C ASP A 167 -21.29 15.66 -12.09
N GLU A 168 -20.49 14.77 -12.67
CA GLU A 168 -19.78 13.73 -11.94
C GLU A 168 -18.39 14.17 -11.48
N THR A 169 -18.00 13.98 -10.23
CA THR A 169 -16.61 14.24 -9.86
C THR A 169 -15.65 13.27 -10.58
N PHE A 170 -16.00 11.99 -10.69
CA PHE A 170 -15.18 10.97 -11.34
C PHE A 170 -16.03 10.10 -12.26
N ASN A 171 -15.63 9.96 -13.53
CA ASN A 171 -16.47 9.30 -14.53
C ASN A 171 -15.65 8.33 -15.38
N ILE A 172 -16.06 7.06 -15.40
CA ILE A 172 -15.56 6.04 -16.33
C ILE A 172 -16.69 5.74 -17.31
N VAL A 173 -16.47 6.03 -18.57
CA VAL A 173 -17.47 5.90 -19.63
C VAL A 173 -17.10 4.72 -20.52
N GLY A 174 -18.06 3.85 -20.85
CA GLY A 174 -17.91 2.92 -21.97
C GLY A 174 -18.79 3.36 -23.15
N ASN A 175 -18.51 2.85 -24.36
CA ASN A 175 -19.23 3.26 -25.55
C ASN A 175 -20.67 2.73 -25.55
N GLY A 176 -21.60 3.62 -25.28
CA GLY A 176 -23.03 3.35 -25.30
C GLY A 176 -23.83 4.64 -25.32
N GLY A 177 -23.41 5.60 -26.13
CA GLY A 177 -24.17 6.82 -26.33
C GLY A 177 -25.61 6.50 -26.76
N SER A 178 -26.50 7.44 -26.52
CA SER A 178 -27.45 7.81 -27.55
C SER A 178 -26.87 7.58 -28.97
N SER A 179 -27.43 6.62 -29.69
CA SER A 179 -27.63 6.71 -31.14
C SER A 179 -26.40 6.90 -32.07
N ALA A 180 -25.27 6.23 -31.89
CA ALA A 180 -24.22 6.23 -32.93
C ALA A 180 -23.40 4.93 -32.99
N GLY A 181 -23.80 4.00 -33.87
CA GLY A 181 -23.16 2.70 -34.09
C GLY A 181 -21.78 2.75 -34.78
N GLY A 182 -20.74 3.10 -34.03
CA GLY A 182 -19.33 2.85 -34.36
C GLY A 182 -18.74 1.65 -33.57
N PRO A 183 -17.55 1.12 -33.94
CA PRO A 183 -16.93 -0.02 -33.27
C PRO A 183 -16.67 0.23 -31.77
N VAL A 184 -16.80 -0.83 -30.99
CA VAL A 184 -16.92 -0.82 -29.52
C VAL A 184 -15.59 -0.45 -28.83
N ALA A 185 -15.55 0.69 -28.13
CA ALA A 185 -14.54 0.95 -27.09
C ALA A 185 -15.19 0.62 -25.74
N ASN A 186 -14.75 -0.47 -25.11
CA ASN A 186 -15.23 -0.93 -23.80
C ASN A 186 -14.19 -0.55 -22.76
N SER A 187 -14.44 0.49 -21.96
CA SER A 187 -13.58 0.81 -20.81
C SER A 187 -13.35 -0.41 -19.94
N ARG A 188 -12.10 -0.88 -19.83
CA ARG A 188 -11.79 -2.10 -19.09
C ARG A 188 -10.39 -2.16 -18.54
N ASN A 189 -10.17 -3.04 -17.58
CA ASN A 189 -8.90 -3.15 -16.86
C ASN A 189 -8.48 -1.82 -16.25
N ILE A 190 -9.33 -1.25 -15.39
CA ILE A 190 -9.10 0.07 -14.82
C ILE A 190 -8.98 -0.04 -13.30
N THR A 191 -7.89 0.46 -12.73
CA THR A 191 -7.69 0.58 -11.27
C THR A 191 -7.75 2.03 -10.84
N ILE A 192 -8.54 2.31 -9.81
CA ILE A 192 -8.49 3.55 -9.04
C ILE A 192 -8.04 3.16 -7.64
N GLN A 193 -6.83 3.56 -7.26
CA GLN A 193 -6.25 3.21 -5.97
C GLN A 193 -5.77 4.43 -5.20
N TRP A 194 -5.81 4.33 -3.87
CA TRP A 194 -5.26 5.33 -2.95
C TRP A 194 -5.66 6.76 -3.28
N SER A 195 -6.86 7.01 -3.80
CA SER A 195 -7.29 8.32 -4.31
C SER A 195 -8.41 8.93 -3.46
N MET A 196 -8.59 10.24 -3.55
CA MET A 196 -9.66 10.98 -2.87
C MET A 196 -10.67 11.52 -3.88
N ILE A 197 -11.96 11.28 -3.66
CA ILE A 197 -13.06 11.80 -4.47
C ILE A 197 -14.06 12.44 -3.52
N TYR A 198 -14.22 13.76 -3.55
CA TYR A 198 -15.07 14.42 -2.53
C TYR A 198 -15.75 15.70 -3.00
N GLU A 199 -16.77 16.11 -2.24
CA GLU A 199 -17.47 17.40 -2.41
C GLU A 199 -17.94 17.64 -3.86
N SER A 200 -18.67 16.67 -4.41
CA SER A 200 -19.41 16.89 -5.65
C SER A 200 -20.46 17.97 -5.40
N LEU A 201 -20.48 19.03 -6.20
CA LEU A 201 -21.25 20.24 -5.88
C LEU A 201 -22.75 19.99 -6.03
N ARG A 202 -23.56 20.41 -5.05
CA ARG A 202 -24.97 20.03 -4.97
C ARG A 202 -25.91 21.01 -5.67
N ASN A 203 -26.07 22.23 -5.18
CA ASN A 203 -26.90 23.26 -5.80
C ASN A 203 -26.01 24.27 -6.53
N SER A 204 -25.34 23.79 -7.57
CA SER A 204 -24.33 24.56 -8.30
C SER A 204 -24.79 24.87 -9.72
N THR A 205 -23.88 24.89 -10.70
CA THR A 205 -24.18 25.28 -12.08
C THR A 205 -24.65 24.13 -12.97
N HIS A 206 -25.13 23.02 -12.41
CA HIS A 206 -25.82 21.99 -13.18
C HIS A 206 -27.27 22.42 -13.50
N SER A 207 -27.80 22.05 -14.67
CA SER A 207 -29.14 22.45 -15.12
C SER A 207 -30.24 21.85 -14.24
N ALA A 208 -30.03 20.62 -13.78
CA ALA A 208 -30.80 20.05 -12.69
C ALA A 208 -30.38 20.72 -11.37
N SER A 209 -31.33 21.40 -10.71
CA SER A 209 -31.15 21.81 -9.32
C SER A 209 -30.94 20.56 -8.44
N ASN A 210 -29.98 20.60 -7.51
CA ASN A 210 -29.62 19.48 -6.63
C ASN A 210 -29.02 18.27 -7.38
N HIS A 211 -27.74 18.36 -7.76
CA HIS A 211 -27.03 17.35 -8.53
C HIS A 211 -25.59 17.11 -8.06
N SER A 212 -25.44 16.43 -6.91
CA SER A 212 -24.12 16.07 -6.35
C SER A 212 -23.81 14.59 -6.62
N ARG A 213 -22.92 14.32 -7.60
CA ARG A 213 -22.59 12.96 -8.08
C ARG A 213 -21.09 12.66 -7.95
N SER A 214 -20.72 11.67 -7.14
CA SER A 214 -19.31 11.33 -6.93
C SER A 214 -18.71 10.59 -8.12
N THR A 215 -19.15 9.34 -8.33
CA THR A 215 -18.47 8.37 -9.19
C THR A 215 -19.48 7.63 -10.04
N TYR A 216 -19.38 7.77 -11.36
CA TYR A 216 -20.18 7.01 -12.31
C TYR A 216 -19.31 6.01 -13.07
N LEU A 217 -19.73 4.75 -13.03
CA LEU A 217 -19.13 3.64 -13.75
C LEU A 217 -20.11 3.27 -14.87
N GLY A 218 -19.96 3.93 -16.01
CA GLY A 218 -20.94 4.00 -17.09
C GLY A 218 -21.06 2.74 -17.94
N TYR A 219 -21.91 2.89 -18.97
CA TYR A 219 -22.38 1.87 -19.90
C TYR A 219 -21.26 0.99 -20.45
N GLY A 220 -21.23 -0.28 -20.06
CA GLY A 220 -20.31 -1.26 -20.67
C GLY A 220 -18.88 -1.23 -20.13
N ALA A 221 -18.59 -0.41 -19.12
CA ALA A 221 -17.33 -0.53 -18.38
C ALA A 221 -17.23 -1.93 -17.73
N GLN A 222 -16.04 -2.52 -17.72
CA GLN A 222 -15.79 -3.92 -17.31
C GLN A 222 -14.50 -3.99 -16.52
N ASP A 223 -14.40 -4.94 -15.59
CA ASP A 223 -13.14 -5.27 -14.90
C ASP A 223 -12.46 -4.04 -14.29
N ILE A 224 -13.16 -3.48 -13.29
CA ILE A 224 -12.80 -2.24 -12.62
C ILE A 224 -12.44 -2.55 -11.17
N SER A 225 -11.31 -2.02 -10.70
CA SER A 225 -10.90 -2.09 -9.29
C SER A 225 -10.95 -0.70 -8.66
N PHE A 226 -11.71 -0.55 -7.59
CA PHE A 226 -11.61 0.59 -6.68
C PHE A 226 -11.07 0.07 -5.36
N HIS A 227 -9.88 0.51 -4.94
CA HIS A 227 -9.41 0.18 -3.61
C HIS A 227 -8.65 1.26 -2.86
N HIS A 228 -8.79 1.24 -1.52
CA HIS A 228 -8.12 2.18 -0.63
C HIS A 228 -8.40 3.66 -0.97
N ASN A 229 -9.59 3.95 -1.49
CA ASN A 229 -10.00 5.32 -1.81
C ASN A 229 -10.85 5.92 -0.68
N LEU A 230 -10.79 7.25 -0.54
CA LEU A 230 -11.73 8.02 0.26
C LEU A 230 -12.75 8.72 -0.65
N ILE A 231 -14.01 8.36 -0.48
CA ILE A 231 -15.16 8.98 -1.14
C ILE A 231 -15.95 9.75 -0.09
N ALA A 232 -16.11 11.07 -0.21
CA ALA A 232 -16.74 11.87 0.85
C ALA A 232 -17.65 13.00 0.36
N HIS A 233 -18.64 13.35 1.18
CA HIS A 233 -19.43 14.58 1.02
C HIS A 233 -20.10 14.73 -0.35
N SER A 234 -20.73 13.66 -0.84
CA SER A 234 -21.50 13.68 -2.08
C SER A 234 -22.90 13.13 -1.84
N GLN A 235 -23.88 13.55 -2.64
CA GLN A 235 -25.26 13.14 -2.39
C GLN A 235 -25.48 11.68 -2.78
N ARG A 236 -25.02 11.30 -3.98
CA ARG A 236 -25.27 10.01 -4.64
C ARG A 236 -24.09 9.61 -5.52
N ARG A 237 -24.19 8.42 -6.11
CA ARG A 237 -23.23 7.75 -6.97
C ARG A 237 -21.89 7.51 -6.27
N ASN A 238 -21.89 6.79 -5.14
CA ASN A 238 -20.69 6.58 -4.33
C ASN A 238 -20.13 5.12 -4.28
N PRO A 239 -20.29 4.26 -5.31
CA PRO A 239 -20.40 4.61 -6.71
C PRO A 239 -21.81 4.40 -7.26
N ASN A 240 -22.03 4.79 -8.51
CA ASN A 240 -23.14 4.30 -9.33
C ASN A 240 -22.61 3.36 -10.40
N LEU A 241 -23.18 2.16 -10.45
CA LEU A 241 -22.77 1.11 -11.36
C LEU A 241 -23.73 0.98 -12.55
N GLY A 242 -23.17 1.00 -13.75
CA GLY A 242 -23.80 0.60 -15.02
C GLY A 242 -22.94 -0.40 -15.83
N THR A 243 -22.09 -1.16 -15.15
CA THR A 243 -21.11 -2.09 -15.75
C THR A 243 -21.74 -3.44 -16.09
N VAL A 244 -21.08 -4.18 -17.00
CA VAL A 244 -21.46 -5.56 -17.40
C VAL A 244 -20.40 -6.62 -17.06
N GLY A 245 -19.33 -6.21 -16.37
CA GLY A 245 -18.19 -7.04 -15.97
C GLY A 245 -18.01 -7.15 -14.45
N GLN A 246 -16.78 -7.45 -14.02
CA GLN A 246 -16.44 -7.49 -12.59
C GLN A 246 -16.12 -6.08 -12.05
N LEU A 247 -16.68 -5.72 -10.90
CA LEU A 247 -16.25 -4.60 -10.07
C LEU A 247 -15.69 -5.17 -8.77
N ASP A 248 -14.44 -4.84 -8.46
CA ASP A 248 -13.86 -5.07 -7.15
C ASP A 248 -13.80 -3.76 -6.37
N TRP A 249 -14.68 -3.64 -5.38
CA TRP A 249 -14.75 -2.54 -4.44
C TRP A 249 -14.14 -2.99 -3.11
N VAL A 250 -12.85 -2.72 -2.90
CA VAL A 250 -12.07 -3.30 -1.80
C VAL A 250 -11.45 -2.23 -0.91
N ASN A 251 -11.65 -2.30 0.42
CA ASN A 251 -11.02 -1.38 1.38
C ASN A 251 -11.22 0.12 1.11
N ASN A 252 -12.37 0.52 0.54
CA ASN A 252 -12.69 1.94 0.38
C ASN A 252 -13.40 2.50 1.62
N VAL A 253 -13.25 3.80 1.86
CA VAL A 253 -13.99 4.56 2.86
C VAL A 253 -14.98 5.47 2.15
N VAL A 254 -16.27 5.29 2.42
CA VAL A 254 -17.35 6.17 1.91
C VAL A 254 -17.96 6.92 3.08
N TYR A 255 -17.87 8.25 3.09
CA TYR A 255 -18.28 9.09 4.21
C TYR A 255 -19.33 10.14 3.83
N ASN A 256 -20.32 10.32 4.69
CA ASN A 256 -21.31 11.39 4.59
C ASN A 256 -22.00 11.44 3.22
N ALA A 257 -22.34 10.27 2.66
CA ALA A 257 -23.22 10.19 1.53
C ALA A 257 -24.62 10.65 1.97
N GLN A 258 -25.25 11.60 1.26
CA GLN A 258 -26.59 12.04 1.66
C GLN A 258 -27.62 10.92 1.50
N GLN A 259 -27.64 10.25 0.34
CA GLN A 259 -28.68 9.27 0.03
C GLN A 259 -28.16 7.85 -0.11
N TYR A 260 -27.12 7.57 -0.91
CA TYR A 260 -26.68 6.18 -1.10
C TYR A 260 -25.16 6.08 -1.06
N PHE A 261 -24.67 5.14 -0.25
CA PHE A 261 -23.25 4.79 -0.15
C PHE A 261 -22.77 3.97 -1.34
N GLY A 262 -23.66 3.23 -2.00
CA GLY A 262 -23.37 2.48 -3.21
C GLY A 262 -24.67 2.16 -3.94
N GLU A 263 -24.72 2.45 -5.23
CA GLU A 263 -25.90 2.27 -6.08
C GLU A 263 -25.57 1.31 -7.22
N LEU A 264 -26.09 0.10 -7.15
CA LEU A 264 -25.88 -0.92 -8.18
C LEU A 264 -27.11 -0.96 -9.09
N TYR A 265 -26.95 -0.54 -10.34
CA TYR A 265 -28.00 -0.63 -11.36
C TYR A 265 -27.64 -1.70 -12.39
N ASN A 266 -28.57 -2.60 -12.71
CA ASN A 266 -28.41 -3.62 -13.76
C ASN A 266 -28.82 -3.12 -15.16
N ARG A 267 -28.75 -1.81 -15.41
CA ARG A 267 -29.31 -1.15 -16.61
C ARG A 267 -28.78 -1.70 -17.94
N HIS A 268 -27.59 -2.30 -17.94
CA HIS A 268 -26.85 -2.65 -19.17
C HIS A 268 -26.46 -4.13 -19.27
N GLY A 269 -26.78 -4.96 -18.27
CA GLY A 269 -26.45 -6.38 -18.25
C GLY A 269 -26.21 -6.90 -16.82
N THR A 270 -25.73 -8.14 -16.73
CA THR A 270 -25.34 -8.74 -15.45
C THR A 270 -24.11 -8.04 -14.91
N SER A 271 -24.16 -7.54 -13.68
CA SER A 271 -22.97 -7.01 -13.00
C SER A 271 -22.48 -7.99 -11.95
N ASN A 272 -21.18 -8.28 -11.93
CA ASN A 272 -20.52 -9.06 -10.88
C ASN A 272 -19.79 -8.09 -9.96
N VAL A 273 -20.17 -8.05 -8.68
CA VAL A 273 -19.61 -7.08 -7.74
C VAL A 273 -19.03 -7.81 -6.54
N ASN A 274 -17.75 -7.60 -6.27
CA ASN A 274 -17.11 -8.00 -5.03
C ASN A 274 -16.95 -6.74 -4.16
N TRP A 275 -17.65 -6.69 -3.03
CA TRP A 275 -17.59 -5.59 -2.08
C TRP A 275 -16.94 -6.09 -0.78
N VAL A 276 -15.69 -5.73 -0.54
CA VAL A 276 -14.86 -6.39 0.48
C VAL A 276 -14.12 -5.38 1.35
N GLY A 277 -14.08 -5.60 2.67
CA GLY A 277 -13.22 -4.84 3.59
C GLY A 277 -13.48 -3.34 3.64
N SER A 278 -14.61 -2.85 3.11
CA SER A 278 -14.90 -1.43 2.95
C SER A 278 -15.76 -0.88 4.09
N VAL A 279 -15.71 0.43 4.30
CA VAL A 279 -16.43 1.12 5.38
C VAL A 279 -17.33 2.21 4.80
N ALA A 280 -18.62 2.15 5.10
CA ALA A 280 -19.59 3.20 4.85
C ALA A 280 -19.95 3.89 6.19
N ILE A 281 -19.71 5.21 6.27
CA ILE A 281 -19.82 5.97 7.51
C ILE A 281 -20.82 7.11 7.30
N VAL A 282 -21.85 7.15 8.15
CA VAL A 282 -22.85 8.24 8.11
C VAL A 282 -22.22 9.56 8.55
N GLY A 283 -22.70 10.68 7.99
CA GLY A 283 -22.24 12.01 8.37
C GLY A 283 -23.39 13.00 8.59
N PRO A 284 -23.06 14.28 8.79
CA PRO A 284 -24.04 15.34 9.03
C PRO A 284 -25.17 15.44 8.00
N ASP A 285 -24.90 15.14 6.72
CA ASP A 285 -25.86 15.26 5.62
C ASP A 285 -26.51 13.92 5.26
N THR A 286 -26.05 12.80 5.81
CA THR A 286 -26.65 11.48 5.56
C THR A 286 -28.10 11.47 6.02
N LEU A 287 -29.00 11.07 5.12
CA LEU A 287 -30.38 10.75 5.45
C LEU A 287 -30.39 9.45 6.26
N LYS A 288 -30.72 9.54 7.55
CA LYS A 288 -30.57 8.45 8.54
C LYS A 288 -31.72 7.45 8.51
N GLN A 289 -32.06 6.96 7.32
CA GLN A 289 -33.09 5.95 7.12
C GLN A 289 -32.44 4.56 7.15
N ARG A 290 -33.15 3.51 7.61
CA ARG A 290 -32.56 2.16 7.76
C ARG A 290 -32.37 1.43 6.43
N ASP A 291 -32.98 1.90 5.35
CA ASP A 291 -32.82 1.41 3.96
C ASP A 291 -31.63 2.08 3.25
N ARG A 292 -30.59 2.42 4.00
CA ARG A 292 -29.40 3.17 3.54
C ARG A 292 -28.15 2.33 3.77
N ASN A 293 -28.20 1.11 3.28
CA ASN A 293 -27.10 0.15 3.39
C ASN A 293 -25.88 0.62 2.58
N ALA A 294 -24.70 0.06 2.87
CA ALA A 294 -23.50 0.31 2.06
C ALA A 294 -23.75 -0.01 0.58
N VAL A 295 -24.52 -1.06 0.30
CA VAL A 295 -24.86 -1.52 -1.04
C VAL A 295 -26.37 -1.49 -1.25
N ASN A 296 -26.82 -0.72 -2.25
CA ASN A 296 -28.23 -0.58 -2.60
C ASN A 296 -28.42 -1.07 -4.05
N ILE A 297 -29.33 -2.03 -4.25
CA ILE A 297 -29.59 -2.65 -5.54
C ILE A 297 -30.84 -2.05 -6.16
N PHE A 298 -30.75 -1.70 -7.45
CA PHE A 298 -31.84 -1.15 -8.24
C PHE A 298 -31.99 -1.95 -9.53
N LEU A 299 -33.14 -2.62 -9.66
CA LEU A 299 -33.45 -3.47 -10.80
C LEU A 299 -34.32 -2.72 -11.80
N ASN A 300 -34.01 -2.87 -13.09
CA ASN A 300 -34.92 -2.55 -14.18
C ASN A 300 -35.63 -3.83 -14.65
N ASP A 301 -36.95 -3.77 -14.80
CA ASP A 301 -37.79 -4.90 -15.23
C ASP A 301 -37.32 -5.49 -16.57
N GLY A 302 -37.09 -6.81 -16.62
CA GLY A 302 -36.80 -7.55 -17.85
C GLY A 302 -35.32 -7.62 -18.29
N VAL A 303 -34.37 -7.15 -17.48
CA VAL A 303 -32.91 -7.24 -17.73
C VAL A 303 -32.22 -8.14 -16.70
N ALA A 304 -31.01 -8.63 -17.02
CA ALA A 304 -30.19 -9.59 -16.29
C ALA A 304 -29.89 -9.25 -14.79
N THR A 305 -29.42 -10.24 -14.02
CA THR A 305 -29.32 -10.21 -12.54
C THR A 305 -28.05 -9.54 -12.01
N HIS A 306 -28.01 -9.19 -10.72
CA HIS A 306 -26.75 -8.91 -10.01
C HIS A 306 -26.19 -10.20 -9.40
N ASN A 307 -24.87 -10.37 -9.46
CA ASN A 307 -24.15 -11.31 -8.61
C ASN A 307 -23.27 -10.50 -7.67
N LEU A 308 -23.46 -10.68 -6.37
CA LEU A 308 -22.78 -9.90 -5.35
C LEU A 308 -22.02 -10.81 -4.40
N TYR A 309 -20.75 -10.54 -4.14
CA TYR A 309 -20.02 -11.11 -3.03
C TYR A 309 -19.74 -9.99 -2.03
N VAL A 310 -20.13 -10.19 -0.76
CA VAL A 310 -19.83 -9.26 0.33
C VAL A 310 -18.99 -9.97 1.38
N ASN A 311 -17.91 -9.34 1.82
CA ASN A 311 -17.06 -9.89 2.87
C ASN A 311 -16.46 -8.79 3.75
N ASP A 312 -16.64 -8.93 5.06
CA ASP A 312 -16.08 -8.06 6.10
C ASP A 312 -16.18 -6.54 5.86
N ASN A 313 -17.40 -6.03 5.61
CA ASN A 313 -17.65 -4.59 5.43
C ASN A 313 -18.37 -3.97 6.61
N LEU A 314 -18.10 -2.71 6.94
CA LEU A 314 -18.82 -2.01 8.01
C LEU A 314 -19.75 -0.93 7.47
N ASP A 315 -20.94 -0.83 8.03
CA ASP A 315 -21.88 0.28 7.83
C ASP A 315 -22.76 0.49 9.07
N MET A 316 -23.74 1.40 8.98
CA MET A 316 -24.67 1.67 10.09
C MET A 316 -25.57 0.46 10.47
N ASN A 317 -25.67 -0.57 9.62
CA ASN A 317 -26.44 -1.79 9.86
C ASN A 317 -25.54 -2.98 10.28
N ARG A 318 -24.25 -2.95 9.92
CA ARG A 318 -23.18 -3.85 10.36
C ARG A 318 -22.05 -3.05 10.99
N THR A 319 -22.15 -2.74 12.29
CA THR A 319 -21.18 -1.93 13.02
C THR A 319 -19.99 -2.72 13.55
N ALA A 320 -20.05 -4.06 13.56
CA ALA A 320 -18.95 -4.92 14.03
C ALA A 320 -18.75 -6.16 13.16
N SER A 321 -17.50 -6.63 13.07
CA SER A 321 -17.15 -7.78 12.23
C SER A 321 -17.79 -9.11 12.69
N SER A 322 -18.26 -9.19 13.94
CA SER A 322 -18.98 -10.33 14.50
C SER A 322 -20.41 -10.49 13.99
N GLN A 323 -20.97 -9.46 13.35
CA GLN A 323 -22.32 -9.48 12.80
C GLN A 323 -22.32 -10.06 11.37
N ASP A 324 -23.49 -10.56 10.95
CA ASP A 324 -23.70 -11.11 9.61
C ASP A 324 -23.31 -10.10 8.52
N GLN A 325 -22.36 -10.47 7.66
CA GLN A 325 -21.84 -9.62 6.58
C GLN A 325 -22.90 -9.15 5.58
N ARG A 326 -24.01 -9.88 5.46
CA ARG A 326 -25.10 -9.53 4.55
C ARG A 326 -25.88 -8.29 4.97
N LEU A 327 -25.74 -7.84 6.23
CA LEU A 327 -26.45 -6.68 6.76
C LEU A 327 -26.09 -5.36 6.05
N ILE A 328 -24.99 -5.33 5.30
CA ILE A 328 -24.63 -4.20 4.42
C ILE A 328 -25.42 -4.16 3.10
N VAL A 329 -26.42 -5.04 2.95
CA VAL A 329 -27.39 -5.13 1.84
C VAL A 329 -28.79 -5.29 2.46
N ASP A 330 -29.80 -4.67 1.84
CA ASP A 330 -31.21 -4.85 2.25
C ASP A 330 -31.59 -6.34 2.23
N PRO A 331 -32.21 -6.89 3.30
CA PRO A 331 -32.62 -8.30 3.36
C PRO A 331 -33.44 -8.80 2.17
N LYS A 332 -34.22 -7.92 1.50
CA LYS A 332 -34.99 -8.30 0.32
C LYS A 332 -34.12 -8.70 -0.87
N ASP A 333 -32.87 -8.23 -0.90
CA ASP A 333 -31.92 -8.40 -2.00
C ASP A 333 -30.84 -9.45 -1.68
N TRP A 334 -30.91 -10.14 -0.54
CA TRP A 334 -29.94 -11.18 -0.16
C TRP A 334 -29.87 -12.35 -1.13
N THR A 335 -30.88 -12.53 -1.97
CA THR A 335 -30.88 -13.54 -3.04
C THR A 335 -29.78 -13.33 -4.08
N TYR A 336 -29.20 -12.13 -4.19
CA TYR A 336 -28.10 -11.83 -5.10
C TYR A 336 -26.72 -12.13 -4.51
N ILE A 337 -26.66 -12.49 -3.22
CA ILE A 337 -25.40 -12.69 -2.50
C ILE A 337 -24.87 -14.11 -2.73
N SER A 338 -23.65 -14.20 -3.26
CA SER A 338 -22.84 -15.39 -3.41
C SER A 338 -21.99 -15.66 -2.17
N ALA A 339 -21.70 -16.93 -1.89
CA ALA A 339 -20.80 -17.36 -0.82
C ALA A 339 -19.31 -17.17 -1.15
N SER A 340 -18.97 -17.02 -2.42
CA SER A 340 -17.61 -16.88 -2.94
C SER A 340 -17.51 -15.69 -3.90
N PRO A 341 -16.29 -15.16 -4.15
CA PRO A 341 -16.08 -14.09 -5.13
C PRO A 341 -16.74 -14.40 -6.48
N VAL A 342 -17.29 -13.37 -7.10
CA VAL A 342 -18.05 -13.45 -8.35
C VAL A 342 -17.24 -12.94 -9.56
N GLY A 343 -17.77 -13.10 -10.77
CA GLY A 343 -17.07 -12.74 -12.00
C GLY A 343 -16.05 -13.80 -12.39
N THR A 344 -14.76 -13.47 -12.32
CA THR A 344 -13.64 -14.39 -12.56
C THR A 344 -13.48 -15.46 -11.48
N GLY A 345 -14.19 -15.32 -10.35
CA GLY A 345 -14.08 -16.21 -9.19
C GLY A 345 -12.96 -15.83 -8.23
N GLN A 346 -12.22 -14.75 -8.52
CA GLN A 346 -11.14 -14.22 -7.69
C GLN A 346 -11.24 -12.69 -7.60
N LEU A 347 -10.65 -12.12 -6.55
CA LEU A 347 -10.44 -10.67 -6.47
C LEU A 347 -9.23 -10.30 -7.33
N SER A 348 -9.27 -9.10 -7.91
CA SER A 348 -8.21 -8.51 -8.72
C SER A 348 -6.99 -8.03 -7.91
N LEU A 349 -7.14 -7.93 -6.58
CA LEU A 349 -6.09 -7.57 -5.64
C LEU A 349 -5.43 -8.82 -5.06
N SER A 350 -4.14 -8.71 -4.74
CA SER A 350 -3.45 -9.73 -3.93
C SER A 350 -4.06 -9.85 -2.52
N ALA A 351 -3.98 -11.03 -1.91
CA ALA A 351 -4.50 -11.23 -0.55
C ALA A 351 -3.78 -10.34 0.49
N ALA A 352 -2.48 -10.06 0.29
CA ALA A 352 -1.69 -9.19 1.14
C ALA A 352 -2.11 -7.71 1.06
N ALA A 353 -2.72 -7.30 -0.05
CA ALA A 353 -3.25 -5.95 -0.22
C ALA A 353 -4.61 -5.75 0.48
N ILE A 354 -5.26 -6.82 0.98
CA ILE A 354 -6.60 -6.72 1.59
C ILE A 354 -6.47 -6.73 3.11
N THR A 355 -6.95 -5.67 3.75
CA THR A 355 -6.94 -5.51 5.21
C THR A 355 -8.36 -5.52 5.78
N SER A 356 -8.48 -5.56 7.12
CA SER A 356 -9.79 -5.40 7.78
C SER A 356 -10.37 -4.02 7.51
N PRO A 357 -11.71 -3.84 7.54
CA PRO A 357 -12.33 -2.54 7.33
C PRO A 357 -11.83 -1.45 8.29
N GLN A 358 -11.50 -1.81 9.53
CA GLN A 358 -10.94 -0.88 10.51
C GLN A 358 -9.52 -0.44 10.11
N GLN A 359 -8.69 -1.36 9.60
CA GLN A 359 -7.35 -1.02 9.17
C GLN A 359 -7.37 -0.23 7.86
N ALA A 360 -8.20 -0.64 6.90
CA ALA A 360 -8.45 0.09 5.67
C ALA A 360 -8.85 1.54 5.93
N TYR A 361 -9.73 1.79 6.90
CA TYR A 361 -10.10 3.15 7.31
C TYR A 361 -8.89 3.99 7.73
N LYS A 362 -7.98 3.43 8.54
CA LYS A 362 -6.77 4.12 9.00
C LYS A 362 -5.80 4.37 7.85
N ASP A 363 -5.59 3.36 7.00
CA ASP A 363 -4.70 3.41 5.85
C ASP A 363 -5.17 4.48 4.85
N VAL A 364 -6.44 4.47 4.47
CA VAL A 364 -7.04 5.44 3.55
C VAL A 364 -6.89 6.86 4.07
N LEU A 365 -7.21 7.09 5.35
CA LEU A 365 -7.09 8.42 5.95
C LEU A 365 -5.65 8.90 6.09
N ALA A 366 -4.68 7.99 6.13
CA ALA A 366 -3.26 8.32 6.15
C ALA A 366 -2.70 8.58 4.75
N PHE A 367 -3.05 7.75 3.76
CA PHE A 367 -2.29 7.66 2.51
C PHE A 367 -3.06 8.02 1.24
N ALA A 368 -4.39 8.02 1.20
CA ALA A 368 -5.13 8.31 -0.02
C ALA A 368 -4.98 9.77 -0.55
N GLY A 369 -5.24 10.01 -1.82
CA GLY A 369 -5.20 11.33 -2.46
C GLY A 369 -3.80 11.74 -2.91
N ALA A 370 -3.69 12.97 -3.41
CA ALA A 370 -2.44 13.56 -3.88
C ALA A 370 -1.49 13.86 -2.71
N THR A 371 -0.74 12.85 -2.30
CA THR A 371 0.20 12.91 -1.16
C THR A 371 1.56 13.48 -1.49
N LYS A 372 1.87 13.71 -2.78
CA LYS A 372 3.15 14.29 -3.20
C LYS A 372 2.98 15.71 -3.75
N PRO A 373 3.88 16.63 -3.39
CA PRO A 373 4.84 16.51 -2.28
C PRO A 373 4.17 16.45 -0.90
N ALA A 374 2.91 16.91 -0.81
CA ALA A 374 2.03 16.75 0.34
C ALA A 374 0.56 16.86 -0.10
N ARG A 375 -0.38 16.33 0.69
CA ARG A 375 -1.80 16.71 0.59
C ARG A 375 -1.94 18.22 0.79
N ASP A 376 -2.84 18.84 0.03
CA ASP A 376 -3.11 20.27 0.21
C ASP A 376 -4.16 20.53 1.31
N ALA A 377 -4.54 21.80 1.48
CA ALA A 377 -5.47 22.20 2.52
C ALA A 377 -6.87 21.55 2.37
N ALA A 378 -7.34 21.27 1.15
CA ALA A 378 -8.65 20.67 0.94
C ALA A 378 -8.63 19.17 1.28
N ASP A 379 -7.62 18.43 0.80
CA ASP A 379 -7.48 17.00 1.10
C ASP A 379 -7.30 16.75 2.61
N ASN A 380 -6.44 17.55 3.27
CA ASN A 380 -6.21 17.46 4.71
C ASN A 380 -7.47 17.79 5.52
N ARG A 381 -8.23 18.80 5.09
CA ARG A 381 -9.50 19.15 5.74
C ARG A 381 -10.48 17.99 5.65
N VAL A 382 -10.70 17.42 4.47
CA VAL A 382 -11.68 16.33 4.28
C VAL A 382 -11.27 15.09 5.08
N ALA A 383 -10.00 14.69 5.06
CA ALA A 383 -9.52 13.57 5.89
C ALA A 383 -9.71 13.85 7.40
N THR A 384 -9.62 15.12 7.82
CA THR A 384 -9.89 15.52 9.21
C THR A 384 -11.38 15.53 9.53
N GLU A 385 -12.23 15.96 8.61
CA GLU A 385 -13.68 15.96 8.74
C GLU A 385 -14.22 14.52 8.89
N VAL A 386 -13.70 13.57 8.11
CA VAL A 386 -14.05 12.15 8.22
C VAL A 386 -13.69 11.60 9.60
N ARG A 387 -12.45 11.82 10.08
CA ARG A 387 -12.01 11.42 11.44
C ARG A 387 -12.92 11.94 12.55
N ASN A 388 -13.48 13.12 12.33
CA ASN A 388 -14.19 13.89 13.34
C ASN A 388 -15.71 13.88 13.15
N CYS A 389 -16.22 13.04 12.25
CA CYS A 389 -17.65 12.96 11.96
C CYS A 389 -18.28 14.33 11.64
N GLY A 390 -17.53 15.18 10.92
CA GLY A 390 -17.87 16.56 10.58
C GLY A 390 -17.99 16.82 9.07
N GLY A 391 -17.72 18.05 8.66
CA GLY A 391 -17.82 18.46 7.26
C GLY A 391 -19.26 18.54 6.75
N GLY A 392 -19.41 18.61 5.43
CA GLY A 392 -20.72 18.58 4.80
C GLY A 392 -20.70 18.83 3.30
N ILE A 393 -21.78 18.44 2.62
CA ILE A 393 -21.98 18.64 1.19
C ILE A 393 -22.10 20.14 0.90
N ILE A 394 -21.37 20.59 -0.12
CA ILE A 394 -21.29 22.00 -0.49
C ILE A 394 -21.93 22.27 -1.85
N ASP A 395 -22.28 23.52 -2.06
CA ASP A 395 -22.82 24.06 -3.30
C ASP A 395 -21.74 24.86 -4.07
N ASP A 396 -20.76 25.43 -3.36
CA ASP A 396 -19.63 26.19 -3.91
C ASP A 396 -18.34 26.02 -3.07
N PRO A 397 -17.15 25.86 -3.67
CA PRO A 397 -15.88 25.73 -2.94
C PRO A 397 -15.58 26.87 -1.95
N SER A 398 -16.09 28.09 -2.17
CA SER A 398 -15.93 29.23 -1.26
C SER A 398 -16.49 28.99 0.14
N GLN A 399 -17.45 28.07 0.30
CA GLN A 399 -17.99 27.66 1.60
C GLN A 399 -16.92 26.97 2.48
N ARG A 400 -15.81 26.53 1.88
CA ARG A 400 -14.70 25.82 2.53
C ARG A 400 -13.33 26.45 2.24
N GLY A 401 -13.30 27.74 1.94
CA GLY A 401 -12.07 28.50 1.71
C GLY A 401 -11.61 28.57 0.25
N GLY A 402 -12.32 27.92 -0.68
CA GLY A 402 -12.00 27.93 -2.10
C GLY A 402 -10.79 27.07 -2.47
N TRP A 403 -10.26 27.28 -3.68
CA TRP A 403 -9.12 26.54 -4.20
C TRP A 403 -7.85 26.79 -3.36
N PRO A 404 -7.12 25.73 -2.97
CA PRO A 404 -5.85 25.87 -2.25
C PRO A 404 -4.81 26.66 -3.04
N THR A 405 -3.96 27.39 -2.33
CA THR A 405 -2.75 27.98 -2.88
C THR A 405 -1.58 27.00 -2.81
N PHE A 406 -0.74 26.98 -3.83
CA PHE A 406 0.41 26.08 -3.93
C PHE A 406 1.71 26.85 -3.73
N ALA A 407 2.66 26.23 -3.05
CA ALA A 407 3.98 26.80 -2.89
C ALA A 407 4.72 26.83 -4.24
N ASN A 408 5.33 27.97 -4.57
CA ASN A 408 6.23 28.05 -5.71
C ASN A 408 7.61 27.51 -5.29
N ALA A 409 7.73 26.19 -5.24
CA ALA A 409 8.97 25.51 -4.93
C ALA A 409 9.82 25.35 -6.21
N ALA A 410 11.14 25.51 -6.08
CA ALA A 410 12.06 25.27 -7.18
C ALA A 410 12.15 23.78 -7.48
N ALA A 411 12.09 23.41 -8.77
CA ALA A 411 12.37 22.06 -9.20
C ALA A 411 13.86 21.71 -8.99
N PRO A 412 14.20 20.44 -8.77
CA PRO A 412 15.57 19.97 -8.86
C PRO A 412 16.21 20.31 -10.21
N ALA A 413 17.55 20.41 -10.25
CA ALA A 413 18.28 20.53 -11.49
C ALA A 413 18.15 19.23 -12.32
N ASP A 414 17.95 19.39 -13.62
CA ASP A 414 17.80 18.36 -14.65
C ASP A 414 18.44 18.95 -15.92
N ALA A 415 19.74 18.70 -16.10
CA ALA A 415 20.59 19.39 -17.07
C ALA A 415 20.39 18.89 -18.51
N ASP A 416 20.11 17.61 -18.70
CA ASP A 416 19.84 17.01 -20.00
C ASP A 416 18.34 16.85 -20.32
N ARG A 417 17.47 17.22 -19.37
CA ARG A 417 16.01 17.35 -19.52
C ARG A 417 15.32 16.02 -19.73
N ASP A 418 15.81 15.00 -19.04
CA ASP A 418 15.36 13.63 -19.18
C ASP A 418 14.29 13.24 -18.14
N GLY A 419 13.95 14.18 -17.25
CA GLY A 419 12.92 14.04 -16.23
C GLY A 419 13.42 13.48 -14.90
N MET A 420 14.70 13.15 -14.80
CA MET A 420 15.38 12.77 -13.56
C MET A 420 16.20 13.94 -13.03
N ALA A 421 16.45 13.96 -11.71
CA ALA A 421 17.27 15.00 -11.12
C ALA A 421 18.77 14.65 -11.25
N ASP A 422 19.63 15.61 -11.60
CA ASP A 422 21.08 15.42 -11.76
C ASP A 422 21.71 14.71 -10.54
N SER A 423 21.25 15.07 -9.35
CA SER A 423 21.71 14.51 -8.08
C SER A 423 21.30 13.05 -7.88
N TRP A 424 20.12 12.66 -8.39
CA TRP A 424 19.60 11.30 -8.32
C TRP A 424 20.36 10.39 -9.29
N GLU A 425 20.60 10.89 -10.50
CA GLU A 425 21.37 10.18 -11.54
C GLU A 425 22.81 9.93 -11.11
N THR A 426 23.50 10.99 -10.66
CA THR A 426 24.89 10.91 -10.21
C THR A 426 25.04 9.91 -9.05
N ALA A 427 24.06 9.88 -8.14
CA ALA A 427 24.04 8.94 -7.01
C ALA A 427 23.90 7.46 -7.45
N ARG A 428 23.43 7.20 -8.67
CA ARG A 428 23.24 5.86 -9.26
C ARG A 428 24.22 5.53 -10.38
N GLY A 429 25.21 6.40 -10.60
CA GLY A 429 26.21 6.22 -11.65
C GLY A 429 25.68 6.47 -13.07
N LEU A 430 24.52 7.13 -13.19
CA LEU A 430 24.00 7.67 -14.44
C LEU A 430 24.64 9.02 -14.75
N SER A 431 24.49 9.48 -15.99
CA SER A 431 25.10 10.70 -16.46
C SER A 431 24.05 11.80 -16.60
N ALA A 432 24.12 12.82 -15.75
CA ALA A 432 23.33 14.06 -15.79
C ALA A 432 23.56 14.96 -17.04
N SER A 433 24.01 14.37 -18.14
CA SER A 433 24.26 15.01 -19.43
C SER A 433 23.89 14.10 -20.60
N ASN A 434 23.26 12.95 -20.32
CA ASN A 434 22.92 11.90 -21.26
C ASN A 434 21.45 11.47 -21.12
N ALA A 435 20.54 12.29 -21.66
CA ALA A 435 19.10 12.04 -21.53
C ALA A 435 18.59 10.69 -22.06
N ALA A 436 19.40 9.94 -22.82
CA ALA A 436 19.01 8.63 -23.33
C ALA A 436 19.05 7.53 -22.26
N ASP A 437 19.84 7.70 -21.19
CA ASP A 437 19.96 6.68 -20.15
C ASP A 437 18.70 6.59 -19.27
N ARG A 438 17.79 7.58 -19.29
CA ARG A 438 16.43 7.47 -18.72
C ARG A 438 15.68 6.20 -19.10
N ASN A 439 15.91 5.69 -20.33
CA ASN A 439 15.26 4.50 -20.87
C ASN A 439 16.11 3.22 -20.68
N GLY A 440 17.28 3.35 -20.07
CA GLY A 440 18.02 2.20 -19.56
C GLY A 440 17.31 1.56 -18.38
N ASP A 441 17.75 0.37 -18.03
CA ASP A 441 17.27 -0.44 -16.90
C ASP A 441 18.54 -0.93 -16.19
N LEU A 442 18.93 -0.23 -15.11
CA LEU A 442 20.22 -0.43 -14.46
C LEU A 442 20.33 -1.76 -13.70
N ASP A 443 19.23 -2.26 -13.15
CA ASP A 443 19.17 -3.47 -12.33
C ASP A 443 18.49 -4.65 -13.05
N GLY A 444 17.90 -4.43 -14.22
CA GLY A 444 17.34 -5.45 -15.10
C GLY A 444 15.99 -5.97 -14.64
N ASP A 445 15.25 -5.18 -13.84
CA ASP A 445 13.98 -5.59 -13.23
C ASP A 445 12.75 -5.28 -14.11
N GLY A 446 12.96 -4.63 -15.26
CA GLY A 446 11.94 -4.29 -16.23
C GLY A 446 11.39 -2.86 -16.11
N TYR A 447 11.79 -2.09 -15.10
CA TYR A 447 11.53 -0.65 -15.03
C TYR A 447 12.67 0.15 -15.66
N THR A 448 12.30 1.26 -16.32
CA THR A 448 13.29 2.21 -16.80
C THR A 448 13.87 3.04 -15.65
N ASN A 449 15.07 3.60 -15.80
CA ASN A 449 15.67 4.50 -14.81
C ASN A 449 14.73 5.67 -14.45
N LEU A 450 13.99 6.19 -15.44
CA LEU A 450 12.95 7.19 -15.19
C LEU A 450 11.84 6.65 -14.30
N GLU A 451 11.34 5.44 -14.54
CA GLU A 451 10.31 4.83 -13.70
C GLU A 451 10.83 4.60 -12.28
N GLU A 452 12.06 4.15 -12.10
CA GLU A 452 12.69 4.03 -10.79
C GLU A 452 12.73 5.35 -10.02
N TYR A 453 13.10 6.44 -10.69
CA TYR A 453 13.05 7.78 -10.12
C TYR A 453 11.62 8.16 -9.71
N LEU A 454 10.64 7.91 -10.56
CA LEU A 454 9.23 8.22 -10.31
C LEU A 454 8.63 7.38 -9.17
N ASN A 455 9.00 6.11 -9.07
CA ASN A 455 8.58 5.16 -8.04
C ASN A 455 9.17 5.56 -6.68
N GLU A 456 10.44 5.96 -6.63
CA GLU A 456 11.07 6.47 -5.40
C GLU A 456 10.41 7.76 -4.91
N LEU A 457 10.14 8.72 -5.81
CA LEU A 457 9.43 9.95 -5.46
C LEU A 457 8.02 9.68 -4.92
N ALA A 458 7.30 8.73 -5.54
CA ALA A 458 6.01 8.28 -5.07
C ALA A 458 6.08 7.55 -3.72
N GLY A 459 7.23 6.93 -3.42
CA GLY A 459 7.49 6.19 -2.18
C GLY A 459 7.23 4.70 -2.28
N ASP A 460 7.18 4.14 -3.49
CA ASP A 460 6.88 2.73 -3.75
C ASP A 460 7.99 1.80 -3.21
N ASN A 461 9.22 2.30 -3.09
CA ASN A 461 10.37 1.57 -2.53
C ASN A 461 10.18 1.22 -1.06
N ALA A 462 9.23 1.88 -0.37
CA ALA A 462 8.87 1.53 0.99
C ALA A 462 7.95 0.30 1.05
N GLY A 463 7.45 -0.22 -0.08
CA GLY A 463 6.47 -1.30 -0.18
C GLY A 463 5.01 -0.83 -0.02
N PRO A 464 4.04 -1.77 -0.03
CA PRO A 464 2.60 -1.46 0.05
C PRO A 464 2.23 -0.68 1.30
N GLN A 465 1.36 0.33 1.18
CA GLN A 465 0.91 1.17 2.30
C GLN A 465 -0.08 0.49 3.26
N THR A 466 -0.55 -0.71 2.91
CA THR A 466 -1.52 -1.48 3.68
C THR A 466 -0.99 -1.84 5.06
N GLY A 467 -1.83 -1.72 6.09
CA GLY A 467 -1.49 -2.03 7.48
C GLY A 467 -0.61 -1.00 8.19
N ARG A 468 -0.27 0.14 7.56
CA ARG A 468 0.62 1.16 8.15
C ARG A 468 -0.13 2.31 8.81
N GLY A 469 -1.41 2.47 8.49
CA GLY A 469 -2.26 3.52 9.03
C GLY A 469 -2.47 3.34 10.52
N ALA A 470 -2.31 4.43 11.26
CA ALA A 470 -2.57 4.49 12.70
C ALA A 470 -3.76 5.41 13.00
N GLY A 471 -4.38 5.19 14.15
CA GLY A 471 -5.48 6.00 14.65
C GLY A 471 -6.65 5.15 15.15
N LEU A 472 -7.78 5.82 15.34
CA LEU A 472 -8.99 5.19 15.84
C LEU A 472 -9.65 4.32 14.78
N ASP A 473 -10.35 3.29 15.24
CA ASP A 473 -11.25 2.50 14.40
C ASP A 473 -12.41 3.39 13.92
N PRO A 474 -13.05 3.07 12.78
CA PRO A 474 -14.23 3.79 12.32
C PRO A 474 -15.41 3.54 13.25
N ASP A 475 -16.19 4.58 13.51
CA ASP A 475 -17.57 4.48 13.98
C ASP A 475 -18.50 4.65 12.77
N PRO A 476 -19.11 3.58 12.23
CA PRO A 476 -19.99 3.68 11.06
C PRO A 476 -21.23 4.54 11.30
N THR A 477 -21.60 4.79 12.56
CA THR A 477 -22.76 5.58 12.96
C THR A 477 -22.41 7.03 13.26
N CYS A 478 -21.14 7.39 13.43
CA CYS A 478 -20.69 8.72 13.84
C CYS A 478 -21.48 9.30 15.04
N GLY A 479 -21.80 8.45 16.03
CA GLY A 479 -22.60 8.75 17.20
C GLY A 479 -24.09 9.03 16.93
N PHE A 480 -24.60 8.79 15.72
CA PHE A 480 -26.02 8.97 15.42
C PHE A 480 -26.84 7.76 15.87
N ALA A 481 -27.83 8.01 16.73
CA ALA A 481 -28.75 6.97 17.17
C ALA A 481 -29.56 6.37 16.00
N LEU A 482 -29.57 5.05 15.90
CA LEU A 482 -30.30 4.30 14.87
C LEU A 482 -31.82 4.38 15.09
N GLY A 483 -32.50 5.31 14.41
CA GLY A 483 -33.96 5.48 14.50
C GLY A 483 -34.43 6.84 15.00
N GLY A 484 -33.56 7.87 14.99
CA GLY A 484 -33.97 9.26 15.25
C GLY A 484 -33.79 9.74 16.69
N GLY A 485 -33.04 9.00 17.52
CA GLY A 485 -32.59 9.49 18.83
C GLY A 485 -31.57 10.64 18.72
N ALA A 486 -31.28 11.29 19.85
CA ALA A 486 -30.28 12.35 19.91
C ALA A 486 -28.88 11.81 19.56
N LYS A 487 -28.10 12.57 18.78
CA LYS A 487 -26.71 12.24 18.46
C LYS A 487 -25.84 12.31 19.73
N LEU A 488 -25.02 11.29 19.97
CA LEU A 488 -23.90 11.39 20.90
C LEU A 488 -22.84 12.31 20.30
N GLU A 489 -22.48 13.38 21.01
CA GLU A 489 -21.64 14.44 20.44
C GLU A 489 -20.49 14.87 21.36
N ILE A 490 -19.30 14.98 20.78
CA ILE A 490 -18.19 15.77 21.33
C ILE A 490 -18.37 17.22 20.86
N LYS A 491 -19.01 18.03 21.71
CA LYS A 491 -19.34 19.44 21.44
C LYS A 491 -18.10 20.27 21.10
N SER A 492 -17.02 20.07 21.84
CA SER A 492 -15.72 20.68 21.55
C SER A 492 -14.58 19.72 21.84
N PHE A 493 -13.56 19.72 20.99
CA PHE A 493 -12.24 19.20 21.31
C PHE A 493 -11.23 19.97 20.46
N THR A 494 -10.35 20.71 21.12
CA THR A 494 -9.45 21.68 20.47
C THR A 494 -8.09 21.64 21.13
N ALA A 495 -7.07 21.97 20.34
CA ALA A 495 -5.69 22.16 20.76
C ALA A 495 -5.31 23.62 20.50
N THR A 496 -4.95 24.36 21.55
CA THR A 496 -4.58 25.78 21.44
C THR A 496 -3.23 26.05 22.12
N PRO A 497 -2.21 26.55 21.39
CA PRO A 497 -2.19 26.78 19.94
C PRO A 497 -2.30 25.47 19.13
N ALA A 498 -2.81 25.55 17.89
CA ALA A 498 -2.89 24.38 17.00
C ALA A 498 -1.52 23.91 16.48
N ALA A 499 -0.49 24.74 16.67
CA ALA A 499 0.89 24.43 16.32
C ALA A 499 1.84 25.20 17.25
N VAL A 500 2.92 24.57 17.71
CA VAL A 500 3.93 25.16 18.63
C VAL A 500 5.32 24.68 18.29
N ALA A 501 6.40 25.43 18.56
CA ALA A 501 7.75 24.91 18.33
C ALA A 501 7.99 23.63 19.17
N PRO A 502 8.88 22.71 18.75
CA PRO A 502 9.22 21.54 19.56
C PRO A 502 9.63 21.95 21.00
N GLY A 503 9.04 21.28 21.99
CA GLY A 503 9.16 21.62 23.42
C GLY A 503 8.13 22.65 23.92
N GLY A 504 7.32 23.23 23.04
CA GLY A 504 6.22 24.14 23.38
C GLY A 504 5.03 23.42 24.02
N THR A 505 4.17 24.19 24.70
CA THR A 505 2.97 23.67 25.35
C THR A 505 1.70 23.96 24.55
N VAL A 506 0.79 22.99 24.54
CA VAL A 506 -0.56 23.12 23.98
C VAL A 506 -1.58 22.84 25.05
N THR A 507 -2.65 23.63 25.03
CA THR A 507 -3.82 23.43 25.88
C THR A 507 -4.88 22.64 25.10
N LEU A 508 -5.16 21.41 25.55
CA LEU A 508 -6.27 20.59 25.08
C LEU A 508 -7.53 20.97 25.86
N THR A 509 -8.59 21.38 25.17
CA THR A 509 -9.90 21.69 25.80
C THR A 509 -10.99 20.89 25.12
N TYR A 510 -11.82 20.20 25.90
CA TYR A 510 -12.93 19.39 25.38
C TYR A 510 -14.21 19.50 26.22
N SER A 511 -15.33 19.22 25.57
CA SER A 511 -16.63 18.98 26.20
C SER A 511 -17.46 18.03 25.34
N ALA A 512 -18.16 17.09 25.99
CA ALA A 512 -18.98 16.08 25.33
C ALA A 512 -20.32 15.91 26.04
N GLY A 513 -21.38 15.65 25.27
CA GLY A 513 -22.69 15.24 25.78
C GLY A 513 -22.75 13.73 26.00
N ALA A 514 -21.81 13.17 26.77
CA ALA A 514 -21.63 11.73 26.99
C ALA A 514 -21.61 11.39 28.49
N ASN A 515 -21.58 10.09 28.84
CA ASN A 515 -21.40 9.63 30.22
C ASN A 515 -19.93 9.47 30.62
N SER A 516 -19.08 9.09 29.67
CA SER A 516 -17.65 8.90 29.92
C SER A 516 -16.82 9.21 28.69
N CYS A 517 -15.57 9.61 28.90
CA CYS A 517 -14.59 9.84 27.83
C CYS A 517 -13.22 9.28 28.19
N LYS A 518 -12.63 8.51 27.26
CA LYS A 518 -11.26 8.02 27.24
C LYS A 518 -10.38 8.93 26.40
N ARG A 519 -9.14 9.16 26.84
CA ARG A 519 -8.15 10.07 26.25
C ARG A 519 -6.92 9.27 25.83
N SER A 520 -6.31 9.61 24.69
CA SER A 520 -5.06 8.96 24.25
C SER A 520 -3.80 9.52 24.92
N TRP A 521 -3.91 10.64 25.63
CA TRP A 521 -2.79 11.26 26.36
C TRP A 521 -2.83 10.94 27.86
N PRO A 522 -1.68 11.04 28.56
CA PRO A 522 -1.65 11.00 30.01
C PRO A 522 -2.56 12.08 30.59
N SER A 523 -3.65 11.65 31.24
CA SER A 523 -4.68 12.53 31.79
C SER A 523 -4.88 12.23 33.26
N THR A 524 -5.03 13.28 34.06
CA THR A 524 -5.35 13.17 35.49
C THR A 524 -6.85 13.20 35.75
N LEU A 525 -7.64 13.53 34.73
CA LEU A 525 -9.10 13.62 34.83
C LEU A 525 -9.71 12.21 34.76
N PRO A 526 -10.70 11.89 35.62
CA PRO A 526 -11.36 10.59 35.59
C PRO A 526 -12.12 10.36 34.27
N ALA A 527 -12.35 9.10 33.90
CA ALA A 527 -13.10 8.76 32.68
C ALA A 527 -14.55 9.25 32.72
N SER A 528 -15.16 9.39 33.90
CA SER A 528 -16.51 9.96 34.08
C SER A 528 -16.60 11.46 33.78
N GLN A 529 -15.46 12.16 33.71
CA GLN A 529 -15.43 13.57 33.39
C GLN A 529 -15.54 13.77 31.88
N THR A 530 -16.57 14.49 31.44
CA THR A 530 -16.91 14.66 30.02
C THR A 530 -16.61 16.07 29.50
N SER A 531 -16.02 16.93 30.33
CA SER A 531 -15.45 18.22 29.92
C SER A 531 -14.23 18.58 30.76
N GLY A 532 -13.26 19.28 30.16
CA GLY A 532 -12.06 19.69 30.88
C GLY A 532 -11.00 20.33 29.99
N THR A 533 -9.94 20.78 30.65
CA THR A 533 -8.78 21.42 30.03
C THR A 533 -7.51 20.82 30.63
N GLU A 534 -6.57 20.40 29.78
CA GLU A 534 -5.26 19.86 30.18
C GLU A 534 -4.15 20.45 29.30
N VAL A 535 -2.97 20.65 29.87
CA VAL A 535 -1.80 21.18 29.15
C VAL A 535 -0.84 20.04 28.85
N VAL A 536 -0.40 19.93 27.60
CA VAL A 536 0.54 18.92 27.11
C VAL A 536 1.75 19.58 26.45
N VAL A 537 2.90 18.94 26.52
CA VAL A 537 4.13 19.38 25.85
C VAL A 537 4.26 18.66 24.52
N ILE A 538 4.59 19.39 23.46
CA ILE A 538 4.63 18.88 22.09
C ILE A 538 6.07 18.87 21.60
N SER A 539 6.58 17.69 21.28
CA SER A 539 7.96 17.49 20.80
C SER A 539 8.01 16.98 19.35
N GLU A 540 6.88 16.58 18.78
CA GLU A 540 6.69 16.16 17.39
C GLU A 540 5.23 16.34 17.00
N THR A 541 4.92 16.06 15.73
CA THR A 541 3.53 15.96 15.28
C THR A 541 2.81 14.91 16.10
N THR A 542 1.87 15.33 16.94
CA THR A 542 1.18 14.47 17.90
C THR A 542 -0.30 14.41 17.57
N GLN A 543 -0.85 13.21 17.55
CA GLN A 543 -2.28 12.95 17.45
C GLN A 543 -2.88 12.76 18.85
N PHE A 544 -3.96 13.48 19.14
CA PHE A 544 -4.73 13.31 20.36
C PHE A 544 -6.14 12.85 20.02
N ASP A 545 -6.55 11.74 20.64
CA ASP A 545 -7.85 11.11 20.44
C ASP A 545 -8.67 11.19 21.73
N LEU A 546 -9.92 11.61 21.58
CA LEU A 546 -10.93 11.61 22.62
C LEU A 546 -12.07 10.71 22.18
N ILE A 547 -12.32 9.62 22.91
CA ILE A 547 -13.39 8.67 22.65
C ILE A 547 -14.41 8.80 23.77
N CYS A 548 -15.66 9.11 23.46
CA CYS A 548 -16.72 9.26 24.44
C CYS A 548 -17.84 8.23 24.23
N THR A 549 -18.45 7.76 25.31
CA THR A 549 -19.48 6.71 25.29
C THR A 549 -20.70 7.09 26.12
N GLN A 550 -21.86 6.53 25.76
CA GLN A 550 -23.12 6.68 26.48
C GLN A 550 -23.45 5.37 27.23
N SER A 551 -23.92 5.45 28.47
CA SER A 551 -24.28 4.27 29.26
C SER A 551 -25.61 3.67 28.79
N GLY A 552 -25.64 2.34 28.56
CA GLY A 552 -26.85 1.60 28.21
C GLY A 552 -27.13 1.44 26.71
N GLN A 553 -26.23 1.90 25.84
CA GLN A 553 -26.20 1.64 24.40
C GLN A 553 -24.74 1.35 24.01
N ASP A 554 -24.49 0.57 22.96
CA ASP A 554 -23.14 0.38 22.38
C ASP A 554 -22.66 1.62 21.60
N ASP A 555 -23.24 2.79 21.90
CA ASP A 555 -23.01 4.05 21.21
C ASP A 555 -21.74 4.73 21.75
N TRP A 556 -20.81 5.00 20.84
CA TRP A 556 -19.59 5.75 21.09
C TRP A 556 -19.36 6.75 19.97
N ILE A 557 -18.57 7.78 20.25
CA ILE A 557 -18.08 8.72 19.23
C ILE A 557 -16.65 9.06 19.56
N ALA A 558 -15.85 9.33 18.53
CA ALA A 558 -14.51 9.81 18.73
C ALA A 558 -14.22 11.10 17.97
N ARG A 559 -13.24 11.86 18.49
CA ARG A 559 -12.72 13.04 17.83
C ARG A 559 -11.21 13.08 18.00
N THR A 560 -10.53 13.43 16.93
CA THR A 560 -9.08 13.56 16.84
C THR A 560 -8.69 15.02 16.60
N VAL A 561 -7.69 15.49 17.35
CA VAL A 561 -6.98 16.75 17.05
C VAL A 561 -5.51 16.47 16.83
N PHE A 562 -4.94 17.13 15.84
CA PHE A 562 -3.50 17.08 15.55
C PHE A 562 -2.86 18.35 16.05
N VAL A 563 -1.66 18.21 16.59
CA VAL A 563 -0.77 19.34 16.82
C VAL A 563 0.50 19.09 16.02
N THR A 564 0.78 20.00 15.10
CA THR A 564 2.02 19.99 14.31
C THR A 564 2.98 21.00 14.91
N PRO A 565 4.28 20.69 15.05
CA PRO A 565 5.21 21.68 15.54
C PRO A 565 5.37 22.87 14.55
N THR A 566 5.37 24.12 15.03
CA THR A 566 5.67 25.29 14.18
C THR A 566 7.17 25.47 13.97
N GLY A 567 7.54 25.70 12.71
CA GLY A 567 8.91 25.96 12.28
C GLY A 567 9.32 24.98 11.18
N ALA A 568 10.23 25.37 10.29
CA ALA A 568 10.94 24.38 9.49
C ALA A 568 11.56 23.40 10.47
N VAL A 569 11.18 22.11 10.41
CA VAL A 569 11.88 21.11 11.21
C VAL A 569 13.34 21.20 10.78
N PRO A 570 14.29 21.51 11.69
CA PRO A 570 15.68 21.64 11.29
C PRO A 570 16.14 20.34 10.65
N LYS A 571 16.86 20.44 9.53
CA LYS A 571 17.61 19.28 9.01
C LYS A 571 18.53 18.76 10.13
N PRO A 572 18.73 17.44 10.24
CA PRO A 572 19.73 16.88 11.14
C PRO A 572 21.06 17.62 10.99
N VAL A 573 21.69 18.03 12.09
CA VAL A 573 23.03 18.61 12.07
C VAL A 573 24.00 17.51 12.43
N VAL A 574 24.65 16.96 11.41
CA VAL A 574 25.69 15.94 11.59
C VAL A 574 27.00 16.66 11.94
N SER A 575 27.63 16.28 13.05
CA SER A 575 28.99 16.66 13.44
C SER A 575 29.88 15.41 13.36
N LEU A 576 30.60 15.21 12.26
CA LEU A 576 31.51 14.08 12.02
C LEU A 576 32.97 14.55 12.01
N THR A 577 33.81 13.95 12.86
CA THR A 577 35.23 14.29 12.99
C THR A 577 36.12 13.06 13.00
N SER A 578 37.32 13.18 12.45
CA SER A 578 38.43 12.24 12.65
C SER A 578 39.39 12.80 13.70
N ASP A 579 40.06 11.92 14.44
CA ASP A 579 41.06 12.32 15.45
C ASP A 579 42.32 12.94 14.82
N LYS A 580 42.62 12.61 13.56
CA LYS A 580 43.70 13.19 12.74
C LYS A 580 43.25 13.33 11.28
N SER A 581 43.95 14.15 10.50
CA SER A 581 43.72 14.27 9.05
C SER A 581 44.67 13.40 8.22
N SER A 582 45.76 12.90 8.80
CA SER A 582 46.72 12.02 8.14
C SER A 582 47.20 10.91 9.07
N TYR A 583 47.32 9.70 8.51
CA TYR A 583 47.68 8.48 9.24
C TYR A 583 48.79 7.71 8.51
N ALA A 584 49.63 6.98 9.23
CA ALA A 584 50.48 5.96 8.63
C ALA A 584 49.65 4.71 8.25
N LEU A 585 50.15 3.91 7.31
CA LEU A 585 49.49 2.65 6.93
C LEU A 585 49.31 1.75 8.17
N ASN A 586 48.07 1.30 8.39
CA ASN A 586 47.56 0.52 9.52
C ASN A 586 47.49 1.26 10.88
N GLU A 587 47.80 2.54 10.94
CA GLU A 587 47.57 3.35 12.15
C GLU A 587 46.06 3.42 12.46
N PRO A 588 45.60 3.31 13.72
CA PRO A 588 44.18 3.41 14.03
C PRO A 588 43.60 4.80 13.71
N VAL A 589 42.54 4.83 12.90
CA VAL A 589 41.66 5.98 12.66
C VAL A 589 40.51 5.91 13.64
N THR A 590 40.23 6.99 14.35
CA THR A 590 39.02 7.11 15.17
C THR A 590 38.11 8.18 14.57
N LEU A 591 36.92 7.77 14.13
CA LEU A 591 35.83 8.68 13.79
C LEU A 591 34.91 8.85 15.00
N THR A 592 34.53 10.08 15.30
CA THR A 592 33.53 10.42 16.32
C THR A 592 32.45 11.27 15.69
N TRP A 593 31.19 10.97 16.01
CA TRP A 593 30.06 11.75 15.53
C TRP A 593 29.00 12.01 16.59
N VAL A 594 28.35 13.17 16.43
CA VAL A 594 27.17 13.59 17.18
C VAL A 594 26.19 14.18 16.16
N VAL A 595 24.91 13.81 16.26
CA VAL A 595 23.85 14.27 15.37
C VAL A 595 22.78 14.96 16.21
N ASP A 596 22.62 16.26 16.01
CA ASP A 596 21.59 17.06 16.65
C ASP A 596 20.33 17.15 15.77
N GLY A 597 19.15 17.24 16.38
CA GLY A 597 17.87 17.39 15.67
C GLY A 597 17.22 16.08 15.20
N VAL A 598 17.70 14.93 15.67
CA VAL A 598 17.15 13.58 15.42
C VAL A 598 16.77 12.94 16.77
N ARG A 599 15.65 12.23 16.89
CA ARG A 599 15.29 11.54 18.15
C ARG A 599 16.28 10.40 18.41
N ALA A 600 16.70 10.26 19.67
CA ALA A 600 17.85 9.47 20.07
C ALA A 600 17.68 7.93 20.07
N SER A 601 16.77 7.32 19.29
CA SER A 601 16.42 5.90 19.52
C SER A 601 16.11 5.01 18.31
N THR A 602 16.24 5.45 17.05
CA THR A 602 15.93 4.61 15.88
C THR A 602 17.19 4.28 15.07
N ALA A 603 17.62 3.01 15.15
CA ALA A 603 18.64 2.46 14.26
C ALA A 603 18.06 2.36 12.84
N GLY A 604 18.28 3.39 12.02
CA GLY A 604 17.76 3.47 10.65
C GLY A 604 17.90 4.85 10.00
N GLU A 605 18.06 5.89 10.82
CA GLU A 605 18.04 7.29 10.37
C GLU A 605 19.40 7.83 9.94
N CYS A 606 20.52 7.21 10.34
CA CYS A 606 21.88 7.64 9.97
C CYS A 606 22.65 6.54 9.24
N ARG A 607 23.12 6.81 8.02
CA ARG A 607 23.82 5.87 7.14
C ARG A 607 25.23 6.36 6.81
N ALA A 608 26.23 5.54 7.14
CA ALA A 608 27.63 5.79 6.77
C ALA A 608 27.91 5.36 5.33
N SER A 609 28.72 6.15 4.62
CA SER A 609 29.13 5.92 3.23
C SER A 609 30.55 6.46 2.96
N GLY A 610 31.15 6.07 1.83
CA GLY A 610 32.56 6.36 1.51
C GLY A 610 33.50 5.28 2.05
N GLY A 611 34.53 5.65 2.82
CA GLY A 611 35.53 4.73 3.38
C GLY A 611 35.03 3.82 4.52
N TRP A 612 33.76 3.93 4.90
CA TRP A 612 33.07 3.17 5.94
C TRP A 612 31.60 2.95 5.56
N SER A 613 30.92 2.03 6.24
CA SER A 613 29.53 1.68 5.92
C SER A 613 28.72 1.24 7.14
N GLY A 614 27.42 1.09 6.96
CA GLY A 614 26.47 0.60 7.97
C GLY A 614 25.59 1.69 8.55
N ILE A 615 24.56 1.26 9.29
CA ILE A 615 23.68 2.16 10.05
C ILE A 615 24.43 2.59 11.31
N LYS A 616 24.40 3.89 11.62
CA LYS A 616 25.03 4.47 12.81
C LYS A 616 23.96 4.99 13.76
N THR A 617 24.24 4.94 15.05
CA THR A 617 23.47 5.65 16.07
C THR A 617 23.68 7.16 15.96
N VAL A 618 22.81 7.97 16.56
CA VAL A 618 22.93 9.44 16.49
C VAL A 618 24.14 10.01 17.25
N ILE A 619 24.71 9.24 18.17
CA ILE A 619 25.99 9.52 18.83
C ILE A 619 26.83 8.26 18.75
N GLY A 620 28.09 8.37 18.36
CA GLY A 620 28.95 7.21 18.30
C GLY A 620 30.42 7.52 18.03
N LYS A 621 31.22 6.47 18.20
CA LYS A 621 32.65 6.46 17.95
C LYS A 621 33.02 5.11 17.35
N GLU A 622 33.84 5.12 16.31
CA GLU A 622 34.32 3.91 15.65
C GLU A 622 35.80 4.02 15.34
N THR A 623 36.54 2.94 15.59
CA THR A 623 37.98 2.88 15.36
C THR A 623 38.32 1.73 14.43
N PHE A 624 39.13 2.00 13.41
CA PHE A 624 39.57 1.01 12.42
C PHE A 624 40.97 1.35 11.89
N PRO A 625 41.74 0.38 11.36
CA PRO A 625 43.09 0.64 10.85
C PRO A 625 43.06 1.44 9.53
N ALA A 626 43.93 2.44 9.40
CA ALA A 626 44.12 3.28 8.21
C ALA A 626 44.73 2.49 7.05
N LYS A 627 43.90 1.98 6.13
CA LYS A 627 44.40 1.20 4.99
C LYS A 627 44.62 2.04 3.73
N PHE A 628 43.73 3.01 3.48
CA PHE A 628 43.78 3.90 2.31
C PHE A 628 43.18 5.26 2.68
N GLY A 629 43.64 6.33 2.03
CA GLY A 629 43.03 7.66 2.15
C GLY A 629 41.68 7.70 1.45
N GLY A 630 40.80 8.60 1.88
CA GLY A 630 39.47 8.73 1.30
C GLY A 630 38.49 9.49 2.16
N ASP A 631 37.27 9.59 1.64
CA ASP A 631 36.18 10.35 2.22
C ASP A 631 35.27 9.46 3.06
N TYR A 632 34.92 9.90 4.25
CA TYR A 632 34.03 9.22 5.19
C TYR A 632 32.82 10.13 5.42
N GLN A 633 31.65 9.67 5.03
CA GLN A 633 30.42 10.46 5.05
C GLN A 633 29.37 9.82 5.96
N LEU A 634 28.62 10.66 6.67
CA LEU A 634 27.46 10.25 7.45
C LEU A 634 26.26 11.08 7.00
N LEU A 635 25.24 10.41 6.47
CA LEU A 635 23.95 10.99 6.07
C LEU A 635 22.91 10.62 7.11
N CYS A 636 22.24 11.60 7.71
CA CYS A 636 21.14 11.39 8.63
C CYS A 636 19.86 12.01 8.10
N THR A 637 18.76 11.26 8.14
CA THR A 637 17.43 11.67 7.68
C THR A 637 16.51 11.89 8.87
N GLY A 638 15.83 13.03 8.93
CA GLY A 638 14.80 13.29 9.94
C GLY A 638 13.60 14.05 9.34
N PRO A 639 12.60 14.41 10.17
CA PRO A 639 11.38 15.07 9.69
C PRO A 639 11.61 16.45 9.05
N GLY A 640 12.81 17.02 9.20
CA GLY A 640 13.28 18.26 8.56
C GLY A 640 14.04 18.08 7.25
N GLY A 641 14.15 16.85 6.75
CA GLY A 641 14.99 16.48 5.61
C GLY A 641 16.30 15.84 6.05
N SER A 642 17.31 15.86 5.18
CA SER A 642 18.57 15.15 5.41
C SER A 642 19.73 16.09 5.76
N GLY A 643 20.48 15.71 6.79
CA GLY A 643 21.75 16.29 7.18
C GLY A 643 22.91 15.41 6.74
N VAL A 644 24.00 15.99 6.28
CA VAL A 644 25.17 15.23 5.84
C VAL A 644 26.45 15.93 6.27
N GLN A 645 27.42 15.16 6.77
CA GLN A 645 28.79 15.63 6.90
C GLN A 645 29.78 14.59 6.38
N LYS A 646 30.90 15.09 5.88
CA LYS A 646 32.01 14.34 5.29
C LYS A 646 33.32 14.75 5.96
N VAL A 647 34.17 13.77 6.27
CA VAL A 647 35.55 13.97 6.71
C VAL A 647 36.49 13.20 5.78
N ALA A 648 37.56 13.85 5.34
CA ALA A 648 38.58 13.22 4.50
C ALA A 648 39.82 12.91 5.35
N ILE A 649 40.41 11.74 5.13
CA ILE A 649 41.69 11.38 5.74
C ILE A 649 42.70 11.00 4.66
N THR A 650 43.97 11.30 4.88
CA THR A 650 45.07 10.84 4.03
C THR A 650 45.86 9.73 4.72
N VAL A 651 46.41 8.79 3.93
CA VAL A 651 47.28 7.72 4.45
C VAL A 651 48.65 7.83 3.79
N SER A 652 49.65 8.27 4.54
CA SER A 652 51.02 8.42 4.04
C SER A 652 51.72 7.05 4.02
N GLY A 653 52.01 6.56 2.80
CA GLY A 653 52.67 5.26 2.56
C GLY A 653 52.19 4.49 1.33
N GLY A 654 51.10 4.92 0.68
CA GLY A 654 50.59 4.31 -0.55
C GLY A 654 50.64 5.28 -1.73
N SER A 655 51.71 5.25 -2.52
CA SER A 655 51.72 5.81 -3.89
C SER A 655 51.80 4.65 -4.88
N PRO A 656 50.99 4.60 -5.95
CA PRO A 656 51.25 3.71 -7.07
C PRO A 656 52.47 4.23 -7.85
N ALA A 657 53.37 3.33 -8.26
CA ALA A 657 54.46 3.62 -9.19
C ALA A 657 53.93 3.78 -10.63
N PRO A 658 54.61 4.56 -11.51
CA PRO A 658 54.17 4.75 -12.89
C PRO A 658 54.40 3.49 -13.74
N PRO A 659 53.55 3.19 -14.75
CA PRO A 659 53.71 1.96 -15.54
C PRO A 659 54.72 2.16 -16.68
N PRO A 660 55.57 1.15 -16.97
CA PRO A 660 56.32 1.08 -18.22
C PRO A 660 55.46 0.44 -19.33
N SER A 661 55.78 0.84 -20.56
CA SER A 661 55.10 0.51 -21.81
C SER A 661 55.29 -0.93 -22.30
N GLY A 662 54.23 -1.53 -22.83
CA GLY A 662 54.29 -2.46 -23.97
C GLY A 662 53.94 -3.93 -23.70
N GLY A 663 52.69 -4.30 -24.00
CA GLY A 663 52.22 -5.68 -24.14
C GLY A 663 50.69 -5.72 -24.39
N PRO A 664 50.14 -6.71 -25.12
CA PRO A 664 48.70 -6.78 -25.39
C PRO A 664 47.95 -6.87 -24.05
N ALA A 665 47.00 -5.97 -23.84
CA ALA A 665 46.34 -5.78 -22.56
C ALA A 665 45.66 -7.09 -22.11
N PRO A 666 45.98 -7.64 -20.92
CA PRO A 666 45.21 -8.74 -20.36
C PRO A 666 43.76 -8.27 -20.15
N SER A 667 42.78 -9.13 -20.46
CA SER A 667 41.37 -8.81 -20.28
C SER A 667 41.09 -8.41 -18.83
N ALA A 668 40.30 -7.36 -18.65
CA ALA A 668 39.99 -6.81 -17.33
C ALA A 668 39.39 -7.89 -16.41
N PRO A 669 39.81 -7.99 -15.13
CA PRO A 669 39.24 -8.95 -14.21
C PRO A 669 37.74 -8.72 -13.99
N SER A 670 36.95 -9.78 -14.07
CA SER A 670 35.51 -9.74 -13.77
C SER A 670 35.07 -10.95 -12.93
N VAL A 671 33.95 -10.86 -12.22
CA VAL A 671 33.35 -11.96 -11.46
C VAL A 671 31.88 -12.18 -11.80
N SER A 672 31.44 -13.43 -11.78
CA SER A 672 30.02 -13.83 -11.93
C SER A 672 29.66 -14.88 -10.89
N ILE A 673 28.38 -15.00 -10.52
CA ILE A 673 27.90 -15.96 -9.50
C ILE A 673 26.97 -17.01 -10.09
N ARG A 674 27.02 -18.25 -9.61
CA ARG A 674 26.07 -19.32 -9.93
C ARG A 674 25.73 -20.14 -8.69
N ALA A 675 24.48 -20.56 -8.54
CA ALA A 675 24.09 -21.53 -7.52
C ALA A 675 24.66 -22.92 -7.87
N ALA A 676 25.14 -23.67 -6.87
CA ALA A 676 25.63 -25.03 -7.06
C ALA A 676 24.48 -26.04 -7.23
N ALA A 677 23.34 -25.79 -6.59
CA ALA A 677 22.06 -26.47 -6.77
C ALA A 677 20.95 -25.42 -6.79
N GLY A 678 19.96 -25.59 -7.67
CA GLY A 678 18.86 -24.63 -7.82
C GLY A 678 17.77 -24.77 -6.75
N ALA A 679 17.64 -25.95 -6.14
CA ALA A 679 16.66 -26.26 -5.10
C ALA A 679 17.26 -27.23 -4.07
N VAL A 680 17.05 -26.98 -2.78
CA VAL A 680 17.53 -27.83 -1.67
C VAL A 680 16.47 -27.82 -0.56
N ASN A 681 16.24 -28.97 0.08
CA ASN A 681 15.36 -29.05 1.25
C ASN A 681 15.95 -28.27 2.44
N GLU A 682 15.12 -27.54 3.19
CA GLU A 682 15.59 -26.81 4.39
C GLU A 682 15.95 -27.72 5.56
N GLY A 683 15.24 -28.85 5.69
CA GLY A 683 15.44 -29.85 6.74
C GLY A 683 14.78 -29.45 8.05
N ASN A 684 14.46 -30.44 8.88
CA ASN A 684 13.56 -30.22 10.02
C ASN A 684 14.18 -29.56 11.29
N SER A 685 15.48 -29.25 11.27
CA SER A 685 16.20 -28.62 12.39
C SER A 685 17.62 -28.21 12.00
N GLY A 686 18.17 -27.21 12.70
CA GLY A 686 19.57 -26.80 12.52
C GLY A 686 19.72 -25.84 11.34
N SER A 687 20.74 -26.03 10.51
CA SER A 687 20.94 -25.19 9.33
C SER A 687 21.41 -25.97 8.11
N THR A 688 20.81 -25.70 6.95
CA THR A 688 21.16 -26.33 5.68
C THR A 688 21.98 -25.38 4.80
N PRO A 689 23.15 -25.82 4.29
CA PRO A 689 24.04 -24.97 3.49
C PRO A 689 23.67 -24.93 2.00
N PHE A 690 23.38 -23.73 1.51
CA PHE A 690 23.22 -23.41 0.10
C PHE A 690 24.51 -22.83 -0.46
N ASN A 691 25.14 -23.52 -1.40
CA ASN A 691 26.45 -23.14 -1.94
C ASN A 691 26.32 -22.41 -3.29
N PHE A 692 27.05 -21.32 -3.43
CA PHE A 692 27.18 -20.51 -4.63
C PHE A 692 28.65 -20.46 -5.03
N THR A 693 28.92 -20.61 -6.33
CA THR A 693 30.26 -20.45 -6.89
C THR A 693 30.38 -19.06 -7.52
N VAL A 694 31.33 -18.27 -7.03
CA VAL A 694 31.69 -16.97 -7.62
C VAL A 694 32.99 -17.15 -8.40
N THR A 695 32.92 -17.07 -9.72
CA THR A 695 34.05 -17.29 -10.63
C THR A 695 34.63 -15.98 -11.10
N ARG A 696 35.95 -15.83 -11.02
CA ARG A 696 36.72 -14.70 -11.54
C ARG A 696 37.32 -15.06 -12.91
N THR A 697 37.10 -14.21 -13.91
CA THR A 697 37.66 -14.33 -15.26
C THR A 697 38.52 -13.12 -15.61
N GLY A 698 39.35 -13.20 -16.65
CA GLY A 698 40.33 -12.17 -16.99
C GLY A 698 41.60 -12.21 -16.13
N SER A 699 42.28 -11.07 -15.95
CA SER A 699 43.54 -11.01 -15.22
C SER A 699 43.40 -11.34 -13.73
N ALA A 700 43.98 -12.45 -13.27
CA ALA A 700 43.97 -12.85 -11.86
C ALA A 700 45.17 -12.32 -11.05
N THR A 701 46.08 -11.55 -11.65
CA THR A 701 47.40 -11.25 -11.06
C THR A 701 47.36 -10.31 -9.84
N ALA A 702 46.29 -9.54 -9.66
CA ALA A 702 46.06 -8.67 -8.52
C ALA A 702 44.92 -9.19 -7.63
N ALA A 703 44.95 -8.90 -6.34
CA ALA A 703 43.80 -9.17 -5.46
C ALA A 703 42.60 -8.29 -5.84
N GLY A 704 41.39 -8.73 -5.51
CA GLY A 704 40.18 -7.95 -5.68
C GLY A 704 39.05 -8.46 -4.80
N SER A 705 37.96 -7.71 -4.66
CA SER A 705 36.83 -8.10 -3.83
C SER A 705 35.50 -7.72 -4.45
N VAL A 706 34.44 -8.39 -3.99
CA VAL A 706 33.06 -8.11 -4.36
C VAL A 706 32.16 -8.32 -3.14
N ARG A 707 31.14 -7.49 -2.95
CA ARG A 707 30.13 -7.71 -1.91
C ARG A 707 29.06 -8.65 -2.41
N TYR A 708 28.44 -9.39 -1.49
CA TYR A 708 27.21 -10.12 -1.74
C TYR A 708 26.14 -9.71 -0.71
N ALA A 709 24.88 -9.73 -1.14
CA ALA A 709 23.72 -9.59 -0.26
C ALA A 709 22.63 -10.57 -0.69
N VAL A 710 21.94 -11.15 0.29
CA VAL A 710 20.77 -12.01 0.09
C VAL A 710 19.50 -11.17 0.19
N SER A 711 18.51 -11.47 -0.64
CA SER A 711 17.15 -10.93 -0.55
C SER A 711 16.12 -12.00 -0.91
N GLY A 712 14.86 -11.79 -0.52
CA GLY A 712 13.73 -12.60 -0.99
C GLY A 712 13.50 -12.51 -2.51
N SER A 713 12.82 -13.51 -3.09
CA SER A 713 12.42 -13.53 -4.52
C SER A 713 11.03 -12.90 -4.78
N THR A 714 10.49 -13.00 -6.00
CA THR A 714 9.30 -12.24 -6.46
C THR A 714 7.96 -12.99 -6.40
N ARG A 715 7.89 -14.24 -5.90
CA ARG A 715 6.64 -15.05 -5.94
C ARG A 715 6.19 -15.61 -4.58
N VAL A 716 7.08 -16.29 -3.87
CA VAL A 716 7.02 -16.68 -2.46
C VAL A 716 8.46 -16.52 -1.97
N PHE A 717 8.69 -15.67 -0.98
CA PHE A 717 10.03 -15.20 -0.66
C PHE A 717 10.46 -15.65 0.72
N ALA A 718 11.66 -16.23 0.76
CA ALA A 718 12.36 -16.39 2.02
C ALA A 718 12.55 -14.99 2.63
N SER A 719 12.03 -14.85 3.83
CA SER A 719 12.18 -13.71 4.70
C SER A 719 13.50 -13.82 5.49
N ALA A 720 13.69 -12.87 6.41
CA ALA A 720 14.87 -12.88 7.26
C ALA A 720 14.89 -14.04 8.27
N SER A 721 13.74 -14.61 8.65
CA SER A 721 13.65 -15.71 9.62
C SER A 721 14.29 -17.00 9.13
N ASP A 722 14.27 -17.21 7.82
CA ASP A 722 14.60 -18.49 7.19
C ASP A 722 16.12 -18.65 7.05
N PHE A 723 16.88 -17.64 7.52
CA PHE A 723 18.33 -17.66 7.59
C PHE A 723 18.79 -17.69 9.04
N THR A 724 19.90 -18.39 9.25
CA THR A 724 20.55 -18.43 10.55
C THR A 724 20.84 -17.02 11.09
N GLY A 725 20.23 -16.69 12.22
CA GLY A 725 20.36 -15.37 12.87
C GLY A 725 19.23 -14.39 12.59
N GLY A 726 18.17 -14.79 11.85
CA GLY A 726 16.96 -13.97 11.67
C GLY A 726 17.19 -12.71 10.84
N ALA A 727 18.18 -12.72 9.95
CA ALA A 727 18.57 -11.61 9.08
C ALA A 727 19.09 -12.11 7.74
N PHE A 728 18.83 -11.38 6.66
CA PHE A 728 19.40 -11.69 5.35
C PHE A 728 20.93 -11.68 5.37
N PRO A 729 21.59 -12.78 4.94
CA PRO A 729 23.05 -12.83 4.91
C PRO A 729 23.65 -11.82 3.93
N SER A 730 24.77 -11.21 4.31
CA SER A 730 25.55 -10.34 3.43
C SER A 730 27.02 -10.36 3.85
N GLY A 731 27.92 -9.99 2.93
CA GLY A 731 29.35 -9.99 3.23
C GLY A 731 30.23 -9.54 2.08
N VAL A 732 31.54 -9.76 2.24
CA VAL A 732 32.57 -9.42 1.24
C VAL A 732 33.37 -10.67 0.89
N LEU A 733 33.43 -11.00 -0.39
CA LEU A 733 34.31 -12.03 -0.93
C LEU A 733 35.61 -11.39 -1.40
N ASN A 734 36.75 -11.86 -0.87
CA ASN A 734 38.08 -11.35 -1.20
C ASN A 734 38.86 -12.39 -2.00
N PHE A 735 39.14 -12.10 -3.27
CA PHE A 735 40.03 -12.89 -4.13
C PHE A 735 41.49 -12.48 -3.91
N ALA A 736 42.32 -13.44 -3.52
CA ALA A 736 43.77 -13.26 -3.52
C ALA A 736 44.31 -13.19 -4.97
N ALA A 737 45.56 -12.74 -5.13
CA ALA A 737 46.24 -12.87 -6.41
C ALA A 737 46.28 -14.34 -6.85
N ASN A 738 45.95 -14.59 -8.11
CA ASN A 738 45.80 -15.89 -8.77
C ASN A 738 44.62 -16.76 -8.28
N GLU A 739 43.73 -16.24 -7.42
CA GLU A 739 42.51 -16.93 -7.03
C GLU A 739 41.40 -16.67 -8.06
N THR A 740 40.90 -17.74 -8.69
CA THR A 740 39.93 -17.65 -9.80
C THR A 740 38.51 -18.07 -9.41
N SER A 741 38.28 -18.58 -8.20
CA SER A 741 36.95 -19.00 -7.74
C SER A 741 36.82 -18.91 -6.21
N LYS A 742 35.62 -18.61 -5.72
CA LYS A 742 35.21 -18.64 -4.31
C LYS A 742 33.91 -19.44 -4.17
N THR A 743 33.81 -20.23 -3.12
CA THR A 743 32.53 -20.78 -2.67
C THR A 743 31.95 -19.85 -1.61
N LEU A 744 30.72 -19.39 -1.83
CA LEU A 744 29.90 -18.66 -0.88
C LEU A 744 28.83 -19.60 -0.35
N THR A 745 28.71 -19.73 0.97
CA THR A 745 27.72 -20.59 1.62
C THR A 745 26.70 -19.72 2.36
N ILE A 746 25.43 -19.90 2.05
CA ILE A 746 24.28 -19.27 2.71
C ILE A 746 23.59 -20.35 3.55
N ASN A 747 23.44 -20.14 4.86
CA ASN A 747 22.86 -21.14 5.76
C ASN A 747 21.40 -20.81 6.05
N VAL A 748 20.51 -21.64 5.51
CA VAL A 748 19.05 -21.60 5.75
C VAL A 748 18.76 -22.32 7.07
N SER A 749 17.88 -21.76 7.90
CA SER A 749 17.42 -22.36 9.15
C SER A 749 16.42 -23.47 8.84
N GLY A 750 16.64 -24.67 9.37
CA GLY A 750 15.66 -25.74 9.24
C GLY A 750 14.69 -25.75 10.42
N ASP A 751 13.39 -25.94 10.16
CA ASP A 751 12.36 -25.99 11.22
C ASP A 751 11.22 -27.00 10.99
N ASN A 752 10.01 -26.75 11.50
CA ASN A 752 8.89 -27.68 11.43
C ASN A 752 7.59 -27.01 10.96
N VAL A 753 7.69 -25.87 10.30
CA VAL A 753 6.57 -25.05 9.88
C VAL A 753 6.33 -25.27 8.38
N ASP A 754 5.10 -25.62 8.01
CA ASP A 754 4.70 -25.72 6.61
C ASP A 754 4.53 -24.31 6.02
N GLU A 755 5.63 -23.75 5.52
CA GLU A 755 5.70 -22.40 4.94
C GLU A 755 5.57 -22.41 3.40
N GLY A 756 5.57 -23.60 2.80
CA GLY A 756 5.57 -23.80 1.34
C GLY A 756 6.96 -23.62 0.72
N ASP A 757 7.13 -23.94 -0.57
CA ASP A 757 8.42 -23.75 -1.24
C ASP A 757 8.70 -22.25 -1.44
N GLU A 758 9.89 -21.81 -1.04
CA GLU A 758 10.30 -20.40 -1.05
C GLU A 758 11.59 -20.20 -1.84
N ALA A 759 11.92 -18.96 -2.20
CA ALA A 759 13.19 -18.68 -2.87
C ALA A 759 13.86 -17.37 -2.42
N PHE A 760 15.19 -17.37 -2.52
CA PHE A 760 16.04 -16.21 -2.26
C PHE A 760 17.05 -15.97 -3.39
N VAL A 761 17.57 -14.75 -3.46
CA VAL A 761 18.54 -14.29 -4.47
C VAL A 761 19.79 -13.80 -3.78
N VAL A 762 20.96 -14.19 -4.30
CA VAL A 762 22.26 -13.64 -3.91
C VAL A 762 22.72 -12.66 -4.98
N GLN A 763 22.84 -11.38 -4.64
CA GLN A 763 23.27 -10.31 -5.54
C GLN A 763 24.71 -9.89 -5.25
N LEU A 764 25.55 -9.82 -6.29
CA LEU A 764 26.89 -9.24 -6.21
C LEU A 764 26.83 -7.71 -6.38
N SER A 765 27.64 -6.96 -5.64
CA SER A 765 27.72 -5.50 -5.73
C SER A 765 29.10 -4.96 -5.33
N LEU A 766 29.33 -3.68 -5.63
CA LEU A 766 30.47 -2.88 -5.14
C LEU A 766 31.84 -3.58 -5.31
N PRO A 767 32.26 -3.91 -6.54
CA PRO A 767 33.53 -4.57 -6.78
C PRO A 767 34.72 -3.63 -6.54
N SER A 768 35.85 -4.18 -6.09
CA SER A 768 37.13 -3.45 -5.93
C SER A 768 38.27 -4.26 -6.54
N GLY A 769 39.04 -3.65 -7.46
CA GLY A 769 40.12 -4.34 -8.20
C GLY A 769 39.63 -5.37 -9.23
N LEU A 770 38.32 -5.43 -9.50
CA LEU A 770 37.64 -6.28 -10.48
C LEU A 770 36.33 -5.61 -10.94
N SER A 771 35.62 -6.21 -11.89
CA SER A 771 34.27 -5.83 -12.35
C SER A 771 33.26 -6.95 -12.11
N ILE A 772 31.96 -6.69 -12.18
CA ILE A 772 30.93 -7.75 -12.11
C ILE A 772 30.42 -8.03 -13.53
N ALA A 773 30.41 -9.30 -13.93
CA ALA A 773 29.91 -9.78 -15.20
C ALA A 773 28.64 -10.60 -15.01
N ALA A 774 27.84 -10.72 -16.06
CA ALA A 774 26.61 -11.51 -16.03
C ALA A 774 26.89 -13.02 -15.91
N PRO A 775 26.15 -13.77 -15.07
CA PRO A 775 25.11 -13.26 -14.16
C PRO A 775 25.69 -12.61 -12.89
N ALA A 776 25.13 -11.45 -12.51
CA ALA A 776 25.49 -10.70 -11.30
C ALA A 776 24.74 -11.19 -10.05
N ASN A 777 23.71 -12.02 -10.22
CA ASN A 777 22.99 -12.69 -9.16
C ASN A 777 22.75 -14.17 -9.47
N ALA A 778 22.40 -14.91 -8.43
CA ALA A 778 21.95 -16.29 -8.54
C ALA A 778 20.86 -16.56 -7.50
N SER A 779 19.79 -17.24 -7.93
CA SER A 779 18.70 -17.67 -7.04
C SER A 779 18.91 -19.10 -6.54
N ALA A 780 18.30 -19.40 -5.39
CA ALA A 780 18.11 -20.77 -4.93
C ALA A 780 16.73 -20.90 -4.27
N GLU A 781 16.14 -22.09 -4.40
CA GLU A 781 14.83 -22.48 -3.88
C GLU A 781 15.00 -23.33 -2.62
N ILE A 782 14.31 -22.93 -1.56
CA ILE A 782 14.14 -23.65 -0.31
C ILE A 782 12.92 -24.54 -0.48
N ILE A 783 13.15 -25.86 -0.54
CA ILE A 783 12.06 -26.83 -0.64
C ILE A 783 11.59 -27.16 0.78
N ASN A 784 10.32 -26.90 1.02
CA ASN A 784 9.68 -27.24 2.28
C ASN A 784 9.52 -28.76 2.36
N ASP A 785 10.17 -29.38 3.36
CA ASP A 785 10.06 -30.80 3.64
C ASP A 785 9.27 -31.13 4.92
N ASP A 786 8.54 -30.15 5.45
CA ASP A 786 7.67 -30.31 6.59
C ASP A 786 6.29 -30.86 6.24
N ALA A 787 5.75 -31.62 7.19
CA ALA A 787 4.43 -32.19 7.04
C ALA A 787 3.37 -31.09 7.21
N PRO A 788 2.39 -30.97 6.29
CA PRO A 788 1.33 -29.99 6.44
C PRO A 788 0.60 -30.20 7.77
N PRO A 789 0.21 -29.11 8.46
CA PRO A 789 -0.50 -29.23 9.72
C PRO A 789 -1.76 -30.09 9.51
N PRO A 790 -2.10 -30.98 10.47
CA PRO A 790 -3.32 -31.77 10.36
C PRO A 790 -4.51 -30.84 10.16
N ALA A 791 -5.33 -31.14 9.15
CA ALA A 791 -6.43 -30.29 8.69
C ALA A 791 -7.21 -29.66 9.86
N PRO A 792 -7.54 -28.35 9.80
CA PRO A 792 -8.30 -27.69 10.86
C PRO A 792 -9.63 -28.41 11.03
N THR A 793 -9.87 -28.90 12.24
CA THR A 793 -11.16 -29.49 12.61
C THR A 793 -12.21 -28.38 12.70
N PRO A 794 -13.47 -28.63 12.28
CA PRO A 794 -14.51 -27.61 12.23
C PRO A 794 -14.69 -26.91 13.59
N PRO A 795 -15.03 -25.61 13.61
CA PRO A 795 -15.39 -24.93 14.85
C PRO A 795 -16.54 -25.65 15.56
N SER A 796 -16.52 -25.63 16.89
CA SER A 796 -17.56 -26.17 17.76
C SER A 796 -18.95 -25.71 17.27
N THR A 797 -19.87 -26.65 17.08
CA THR A 797 -21.24 -26.37 16.58
C THR A 797 -22.25 -26.22 17.72
N LYS A 798 -21.80 -26.16 18.99
CA LYS A 798 -22.68 -26.25 20.16
C LYS A 798 -22.58 -25.00 21.05
N PRO A 799 -23.69 -24.30 21.31
CA PRO A 799 -23.69 -23.14 22.20
C PRO A 799 -23.35 -23.56 23.64
N VAL A 800 -22.61 -22.71 24.36
CA VAL A 800 -22.11 -22.94 25.73
C VAL A 800 -23.24 -22.98 26.80
N ALA A 801 -24.47 -22.62 26.42
CA ALA A 801 -25.66 -22.76 27.25
C ALA A 801 -26.72 -23.59 26.52
N GLY A 802 -27.00 -24.80 27.02
CA GLY A 802 -28.02 -25.69 26.49
C GLY A 802 -28.01 -27.09 27.11
N THR A 803 -29.17 -27.74 27.11
CA THR A 803 -29.32 -29.16 27.48
C THR A 803 -28.75 -30.05 26.37
N ILE A 804 -28.05 -31.11 26.74
CA ILE A 804 -27.38 -32.04 25.81
C ILE A 804 -27.83 -33.48 26.06
N LYS A 805 -27.54 -34.36 25.10
CA LYS A 805 -27.75 -35.81 25.23
C LYS A 805 -26.54 -36.59 24.72
N ILE A 806 -26.05 -37.58 25.47
CA ILE A 806 -24.98 -38.47 24.99
C ILE A 806 -25.49 -39.29 23.81
N THR A 807 -24.78 -39.23 22.67
CA THR A 807 -25.11 -39.98 21.44
C THR A 807 -24.23 -41.22 21.28
N ALA A 808 -23.05 -41.24 21.89
CA ALA A 808 -22.15 -42.39 21.93
C ALA A 808 -22.75 -43.53 22.77
N ALA A 809 -22.39 -44.78 22.44
CA ALA A 809 -22.83 -45.95 23.20
C ALA A 809 -22.47 -45.84 24.70
N ALA A 810 -21.25 -45.36 24.98
CA ALA A 810 -20.75 -45.03 26.30
C ALA A 810 -19.71 -43.90 26.18
N GLU A 811 -19.79 -42.90 27.07
CA GLU A 811 -18.84 -41.80 27.14
C GLU A 811 -18.16 -41.76 28.51
N HIS A 812 -16.83 -41.66 28.53
CA HIS A 812 -16.04 -41.62 29.76
C HIS A 812 -16.00 -40.21 30.32
N VAL A 813 -16.56 -40.02 31.52
CA VAL A 813 -16.53 -38.74 32.23
C VAL A 813 -15.20 -38.58 32.96
N ARG A 814 -14.56 -37.42 32.84
CA ARG A 814 -13.22 -37.13 33.40
C ARG A 814 -13.24 -35.94 34.36
N ALA A 815 -12.33 -35.96 35.34
CA ALA A 815 -12.22 -34.89 36.33
C ALA A 815 -11.79 -33.55 35.70
N ASN A 816 -10.92 -33.60 34.69
CA ASN A 816 -10.42 -32.48 33.89
C ASN A 816 -10.33 -32.93 32.43
N PRO A 817 -10.26 -32.00 31.45
CA PRO A 817 -9.98 -32.35 30.04
C PRO A 817 -8.77 -33.30 29.94
N GLY A 818 -8.90 -34.41 29.20
CA GLY A 818 -7.83 -35.43 29.07
C GLY A 818 -7.43 -36.21 30.34
N GLY A 819 -7.87 -35.80 31.53
CA GLY A 819 -7.43 -36.34 32.82
C GLY A 819 -8.07 -37.68 33.24
N SER A 820 -7.86 -38.10 34.49
CA SER A 820 -8.37 -39.39 35.00
C SER A 820 -9.88 -39.55 34.84
N ARG A 821 -10.31 -40.75 34.45
CA ARG A 821 -11.73 -41.13 34.35
C ARG A 821 -12.35 -41.22 35.74
N ILE A 822 -13.46 -40.52 35.94
CA ILE A 822 -14.25 -40.52 37.18
C ILE A 822 -15.59 -41.24 37.03
N GLY A 823 -15.98 -41.60 35.80
CA GLY A 823 -17.25 -42.26 35.56
C GLY A 823 -17.54 -42.57 34.10
N VAL A 824 -18.76 -43.04 33.83
CA VAL A 824 -19.28 -43.27 32.47
C VAL A 824 -20.72 -42.79 32.39
N GLN A 825 -21.06 -42.15 31.28
CA GLN A 825 -22.42 -41.84 30.89
C GLN A 825 -22.79 -42.66 29.66
N TRP A 826 -23.97 -43.26 29.67
CA TRP A 826 -24.43 -44.12 28.59
C TRP A 826 -25.25 -43.35 27.57
N LYS A 827 -25.42 -43.94 26.38
CA LYS A 827 -26.25 -43.37 25.32
C LYS A 827 -27.61 -42.95 25.86
N GLY A 828 -27.94 -41.69 25.68
CA GLY A 828 -29.21 -41.09 26.07
C GLY A 828 -29.21 -40.37 27.41
N ALA A 829 -28.13 -40.40 28.18
CA ALA A 829 -27.95 -39.56 29.35
C ALA A 829 -28.04 -38.07 28.98
N THR A 830 -28.76 -37.30 29.79
CA THR A 830 -29.04 -35.88 29.58
C THR A 830 -28.38 -35.04 30.67
N GLY A 831 -28.07 -33.78 30.34
CA GLY A 831 -27.38 -32.86 31.24
C GLY A 831 -27.25 -31.48 30.63
N SER A 832 -26.68 -30.55 31.38
CA SER A 832 -26.45 -29.18 30.96
C SER A 832 -24.96 -28.86 30.88
N ILE A 833 -24.54 -28.19 29.81
CA ILE A 833 -23.17 -27.68 29.71
C ILE A 833 -23.00 -26.54 30.73
N VAL A 834 -21.96 -26.65 31.57
CA VAL A 834 -21.64 -25.64 32.59
C VAL A 834 -20.32 -24.91 32.29
N LYS A 835 -19.44 -25.49 31.46
CA LYS A 835 -18.15 -24.88 31.08
C LYS A 835 -17.59 -25.49 29.80
N GLY A 836 -16.80 -24.71 29.08
CA GLY A 836 -16.13 -25.12 27.84
C GLY A 836 -16.77 -24.47 26.59
N PRO A 837 -16.29 -24.81 25.37
CA PRO A 837 -15.29 -25.84 25.11
C PRO A 837 -13.88 -25.44 25.60
N VAL A 838 -13.14 -26.41 26.15
CA VAL A 838 -11.70 -26.31 26.45
C VAL A 838 -10.98 -27.34 25.59
N LYS A 839 -9.96 -26.91 24.84
CA LYS A 839 -9.19 -27.78 23.95
C LYS A 839 -8.02 -28.43 24.70
N GLN A 840 -7.96 -29.76 24.72
CA GLN A 840 -6.83 -30.53 25.23
C GLN A 840 -6.71 -31.84 24.45
N ASP A 841 -5.48 -32.22 24.08
CA ASP A 841 -5.16 -33.43 23.32
C ASP A 841 -5.95 -33.53 21.99
N ALA A 842 -6.04 -32.40 21.28
CA ALA A 842 -6.81 -32.26 20.03
C ALA A 842 -8.32 -32.58 20.12
N ILE A 843 -8.88 -32.66 21.33
CA ILE A 843 -10.30 -32.88 21.58
C ILE A 843 -10.90 -31.65 22.27
N ASN A 844 -12.10 -31.25 21.84
CA ASN A 844 -12.91 -30.26 22.57
C ASN A 844 -13.61 -30.96 23.72
N TRP A 845 -13.36 -30.47 24.93
CA TRP A 845 -13.97 -30.95 26.15
C TRP A 845 -15.02 -29.97 26.64
N LEU A 846 -16.18 -30.50 27.02
CA LEU A 846 -17.26 -29.74 27.64
C LEU A 846 -17.49 -30.30 29.04
N GLN A 847 -17.58 -29.43 30.02
CA GLN A 847 -17.98 -29.80 31.37
C GLN A 847 -19.50 -29.83 31.41
N VAL A 848 -20.04 -31.01 31.74
CA VAL A 848 -21.48 -31.25 31.78
C VAL A 848 -21.88 -31.66 33.20
N ASN A 849 -22.96 -31.04 33.67
CA ASN A 849 -23.71 -31.45 34.84
C ASN A 849 -24.86 -32.35 34.37
N PHE A 850 -24.77 -33.66 34.61
CA PHE A 850 -25.74 -34.66 34.14
C PHE A 850 -26.89 -34.82 35.12
N ASP A 851 -28.09 -35.05 34.58
CA ASP A 851 -29.30 -35.22 35.39
C ASP A 851 -29.27 -36.52 36.21
N SER A 852 -28.40 -37.47 35.82
CA SER A 852 -28.10 -38.69 36.59
C SER A 852 -26.71 -39.22 36.26
N GLY A 853 -26.03 -39.81 37.24
CA GLY A 853 -24.65 -40.33 37.10
C GLY A 853 -23.57 -39.29 37.40
N PRO A 854 -22.30 -39.56 37.07
CA PRO A 854 -21.18 -38.69 37.42
C PRO A 854 -21.06 -37.47 36.49
N ASP A 855 -20.87 -36.30 37.09
CA ASP A 855 -20.60 -35.03 36.40
C ASP A 855 -19.13 -34.87 36.05
N GLY A 856 -18.83 -34.14 34.98
CA GLY A 856 -17.46 -33.83 34.62
C GLY A 856 -17.27 -33.54 33.13
N TRP A 857 -16.03 -33.69 32.68
CA TRP A 857 -15.64 -33.37 31.31
C TRP A 857 -15.89 -34.56 30.39
N VAL A 858 -16.60 -34.29 29.29
CA VAL A 858 -16.88 -35.25 28.22
C VAL A 858 -16.44 -34.68 26.87
N ARG A 859 -16.21 -35.55 25.90
CA ARG A 859 -15.81 -35.12 24.55
C ARG A 859 -17.02 -34.54 23.83
N GLU A 860 -16.84 -33.37 23.21
CA GLU A 860 -17.91 -32.70 22.44
C GLU A 860 -18.50 -33.59 21.35
N GLN A 861 -17.71 -34.47 20.75
CA GLN A 861 -18.17 -35.39 19.70
C GLN A 861 -19.14 -36.47 20.22
N ALA A 862 -19.18 -36.70 21.53
CA ALA A 862 -20.06 -37.67 22.17
C ALA A 862 -21.44 -37.09 22.55
N ILE A 863 -21.65 -35.78 22.36
CA ILE A 863 -22.92 -35.10 22.66
C ILE A 863 -23.67 -34.71 21.37
N GLY A 864 -24.98 -34.96 21.37
CA GLY A 864 -25.90 -34.49 20.34
C GLY A 864 -26.71 -33.27 20.80
N PRO A 865 -27.37 -32.54 19.86
CA PRO A 865 -28.34 -31.50 20.24
C PRO A 865 -29.50 -32.11 21.03
N ALA A 866 -30.08 -31.36 21.98
CA ALA A 866 -31.35 -31.76 22.59
C ALA A 866 -32.41 -31.95 21.48
N GLN A 867 -33.13 -33.07 21.55
CA GLN A 867 -34.41 -33.17 20.86
C GLN A 867 -35.43 -32.36 21.69
N PRO A 868 -36.38 -31.67 21.04
CA PRO A 868 -37.33 -30.77 21.71
C PRO A 868 -38.10 -31.42 22.86
#